data_AF-A0A6B9YFD5-F1
#
_entry.id   AF-A0A6B9YFD5-F1
#
_cell.length_a   1.000
_cell.length_b   1.000
_cell.length_c   1.000
_cell.angle_alpha   90.00
_cell.angle_beta   90.00
_cell.angle_gamma   90.00
#
_symmetry.space_group_name_H-M   'P 1'
#
loop_
_entity.id
_entity.type
_entity.pdbx_description
1 polymer ?
#
loop_
_entity_poly.entity_id
_entity_poly.type
_entity_poly.pdbx_seq_one_letter_code
_entity_poly.pdbx_strand_id
1 'polypeptide(L)'
;MNMLKRMSKRILRLIRRRNKGTITNISAVGNQIFLNMEGLTNFEDHSFSEKNTELIFTRIKDGLKSKVSIDTLTHNKNSRYFHIGFDISKLNTVASDVESEWNVILVKKGRFSKRTYQLFLSTYLKPVLHTQKVHSNGVIYTPVFKKYGVLYFQQYNITKSKTIKYFINNVSCVKKKEDSFSINGSIDSELLTQIGTVDYISFLMRDRDTGKTNLYSVYWKNSSEWEVVIPFYDFPMKNRILDFYFYLKKEAKDYEFRVKQIEDLNFESEIPYLPHELKGTMAFKPYQTEKFSFSIKEHTETVKLNSLTLRKSQLDSIKIEGSYQSVDHFDVPTEIIFKDRNSGDEEGFPAYITKSIGSHYFTITVNKDFLYDLNYRTYDIYVKYIVEGNKLLVRFKSDQFTLKKDTLREFREKEVLYQAYFYATENNRLSYRMAPASIMTDIHTAEIKEGTLKICGHAEIERKDNQDLLEQELCIVIRNRDTEEEFVFYQDGLDFDTCIPLMALKSLFQKSQDILDLYVRIKDGEYIQERKIGFKQYNYYKDNYLSSTFLKGKEFSTQLFLTLTPYGNVKIETFQQKNEVFDLLRVANQDNDVSRNQVWLIGERPDTAQDTGYHFFKYMRTHHPEIEAYYVIEKGSKDVKNLLSLGNILYIGTREHVEKSLQASVFLCSHDINYILPFKGIEMKNYREGLRVFLQHGVLGRKPVEYHKKYYKYPFHLFIVSSIPEKEMVIDEFGYRQSEVKVTGLSRFDNLHNKETEHKILLIPTWREWLNTSERFFNSEYFQRYISLLQNPQLNDLLNKYKIKLDFYPHYRMQQYLAESNIKLQDNIHLVGLGEVKVQDLLKSSNLMITDYSSVSFDFNFMKKPVLFYHFDFKRFFSKGILRSPNETFLGEIVNSEDILIQKIEEYILNGFKENENIDNQRHQILEYIDKNNSQRIYQEVIKAVKEQQKLI
;
A
#
# COMPACT_ATOMS: atom_id res chain seq x y z
N MET A 1 19.01 59.54 9.39
CA MET A 1 18.95 58.32 10.24
C MET A 1 19.27 57.00 9.53
N ASN A 2 18.80 56.75 8.29
CA ASN A 2 19.09 55.50 7.55
C ASN A 2 20.55 55.36 7.06
N MET A 3 21.25 56.48 6.81
CA MET A 3 22.68 56.48 6.45
C MET A 3 23.59 56.08 7.62
N LEU A 4 23.28 56.53 8.85
CA LEU A 4 23.97 56.13 10.09
C LEU A 4 23.73 54.63 10.42
N LYS A 5 22.53 54.09 10.18
CA LYS A 5 22.25 52.63 10.28
C LYS A 5 22.95 51.80 9.20
N ARG A 6 23.19 52.36 8.00
CA ARG A 6 23.95 51.68 6.91
C ARG A 6 25.46 51.76 7.13
N MET A 7 25.98 52.89 7.61
CA MET A 7 27.39 53.02 8.02
C MET A 7 27.69 52.16 9.24
N SER A 8 26.81 52.09 10.25
CA SER A 8 27.00 51.18 11.39
C SER A 8 26.96 49.71 10.98
N LYS A 9 26.10 49.31 10.02
CA LYS A 9 26.12 47.96 9.43
C LYS A 9 27.36 47.67 8.58
N ARG A 10 27.91 48.67 7.87
CA ARG A 10 29.12 48.53 7.03
C ARG A 10 30.39 48.49 7.90
N ILE A 11 30.44 49.29 8.97
CA ILE A 11 31.47 49.25 10.02
C ILE A 11 31.35 47.96 10.85
N LEU A 12 30.16 47.50 11.23
CA LEU A 12 29.98 46.16 11.82
C LEU A 12 30.38 45.03 10.86
N ARG A 13 30.14 45.17 9.55
CA ARG A 13 30.59 44.17 8.54
C ARG A 13 32.10 44.21 8.32
N LEU A 14 32.75 45.37 8.40
CA LEU A 14 34.20 45.54 8.30
C LEU A 14 34.93 45.08 9.59
N ILE A 15 34.37 45.36 10.77
CA ILE A 15 34.86 44.85 12.06
C ILE A 15 34.65 43.33 12.16
N ARG A 16 33.54 42.79 11.60
CA ARG A 16 33.28 41.33 11.50
C ARG A 16 34.20 40.59 10.53
N ARG A 17 35.05 41.23 9.72
CA ARG A 17 35.93 40.52 8.76
C ARG A 17 37.35 40.26 9.27
N ARG A 18 37.83 40.95 10.30
CA ARG A 18 39.27 40.90 10.68
C ARG A 18 39.68 39.78 11.64
N ASN A 19 38.74 39.15 12.36
CA ASN A 19 39.06 38.06 13.32
C ASN A 19 37.98 36.95 13.31
N LYS A 20 37.96 36.12 12.25
CA LYS A 20 37.05 34.96 12.14
C LYS A 20 37.83 33.68 11.95
N GLY A 21 37.45 32.62 12.66
CA GLY A 21 37.87 31.25 12.34
C GLY A 21 36.66 30.45 11.86
N THR A 22 36.75 29.85 10.68
CA THR A 22 35.70 28.98 10.15
C THR A 22 36.03 27.54 10.51
N ILE A 23 35.22 26.91 11.35
CA ILE A 23 35.33 25.51 11.71
C ILE A 23 34.87 24.66 10.53
N THR A 24 35.79 23.86 10.02
CA THR A 24 35.61 22.92 8.91
C THR A 24 35.40 21.49 9.38
N ASN A 25 35.74 21.16 10.62
CA ASN A 25 35.38 19.89 11.26
C ASN A 25 35.26 20.08 12.78
N ILE A 26 34.37 19.33 13.41
CA ILE A 26 34.21 19.25 14.87
C ILE A 26 34.01 17.79 15.26
N SER A 27 34.81 17.30 16.19
CA SER A 27 34.66 15.95 16.76
C SER A 27 34.72 15.98 18.29
N ALA A 28 33.97 15.07 18.92
CA ALA A 28 33.95 14.87 20.37
C ALA A 28 34.42 13.45 20.71
N VAL A 29 35.39 13.32 21.63
CA VAL A 29 35.89 12.03 22.12
C VAL A 29 36.06 12.12 23.64
N GLY A 30 35.24 11.38 24.39
CA GLY A 30 35.16 11.55 25.85
C GLY A 30 34.83 13.01 26.19
N ASN A 31 35.63 13.62 27.08
CA ASN A 31 35.48 15.04 27.46
C ASN A 31 36.14 16.03 26.49
N GLN A 32 36.88 15.55 25.49
CA GLN A 32 37.66 16.37 24.57
C GLN A 32 36.84 16.77 23.34
N ILE A 33 36.90 18.05 22.99
CA ILE A 33 36.35 18.58 21.75
C ILE A 33 37.49 19.04 20.86
N PHE A 34 37.48 18.58 19.63
CA PHE A 34 38.45 18.94 18.61
C PHE A 34 37.79 19.80 17.52
N LEU A 35 38.43 20.92 17.19
CA LEU A 35 37.98 21.86 16.16
C LEU A 35 39.05 22.01 15.08
N ASN A 36 38.72 21.65 13.85
CA ASN A 36 39.52 22.01 12.67
C ASN A 36 39.03 23.35 12.14
N MET A 37 39.92 24.33 11.99
CA MET A 37 39.58 25.69 11.59
C MET A 37 40.36 26.13 10.35
N GLU A 38 39.71 26.90 9.48
CA GLU A 38 40.25 27.54 8.29
C GLU A 38 40.12 29.07 8.39
N GLY A 39 41.09 29.82 7.85
CA GLY A 39 40.85 31.20 7.39
C GLY A 39 41.14 32.34 8.37
N LEU A 40 42.09 32.18 9.30
CA LEU A 40 42.61 33.29 10.09
C LEU A 40 43.58 34.13 9.22
N THR A 41 43.06 35.03 8.38
CA THR A 41 43.78 35.69 7.27
C THR A 41 45.00 36.55 7.61
N ASN A 42 45.39 36.71 8.88
CA ASN A 42 46.58 37.49 9.31
C ASN A 42 47.51 36.64 10.20
N PHE A 43 47.98 35.50 9.69
CA PHE A 43 48.90 34.61 10.39
C PHE A 43 50.38 34.95 10.23
N GLU A 44 50.71 35.92 9.36
CA GLU A 44 52.08 36.29 8.99
C GLU A 44 52.91 36.96 10.11
N ASP A 45 52.47 36.96 11.38
CA ASP A 45 53.33 37.56 12.42
C ASP A 45 53.29 36.99 13.85
N HIS A 46 52.45 36.00 14.22
CA HIS A 46 52.42 35.55 15.62
C HIS A 46 52.11 34.05 15.77
N SER A 47 53.02 33.26 16.38
CA SER A 47 52.80 31.85 16.72
C SER A 47 51.68 31.70 17.77
N PHE A 48 50.58 31.03 17.42
CA PHE A 48 49.68 30.51 18.43
C PHE A 48 50.39 29.35 19.14
N SER A 49 50.21 29.26 20.45
CA SER A 49 50.64 28.14 21.27
C SER A 49 49.58 27.87 22.34
N GLU A 50 49.59 26.66 22.87
CA GLU A 50 48.73 26.27 24.01
C GLU A 50 48.86 27.25 25.18
N LYS A 51 50.07 27.78 25.43
CA LYS A 51 50.34 28.73 26.52
C LYS A 51 49.77 30.14 26.30
N ASN A 52 49.59 30.56 25.04
CA ASN A 52 49.17 31.94 24.72
C ASN A 52 47.75 32.03 24.13
N THR A 53 47.03 30.91 24.08
CA THR A 53 45.70 30.81 23.47
C THR A 53 44.71 30.17 24.44
N GLU A 54 43.53 30.77 24.58
CA GLU A 54 42.45 30.28 25.46
C GLU A 54 41.09 30.41 24.78
N LEU A 55 40.12 29.60 25.20
CA LEU A 55 38.71 29.76 24.82
C LEU A 55 37.98 30.51 25.94
N ILE A 56 37.15 31.49 25.56
CA ILE A 56 36.24 32.17 26.49
C ILE A 56 34.81 31.80 26.13
N PHE A 57 34.13 31.15 27.06
CA PHE A 57 32.72 30.81 26.98
C PHE A 57 31.92 31.89 27.72
N THR A 58 30.90 32.45 27.06
CA THR A 58 30.00 33.46 27.64
C THR A 58 28.57 32.93 27.65
N ARG A 59 27.98 32.78 28.83
CA ARG A 59 26.59 32.32 29.00
C ARG A 59 25.63 33.40 28.55
N ILE A 60 24.65 33.04 27.73
CA ILE A 60 23.76 34.01 27.07
C ILE A 60 22.74 34.62 28.02
N LYS A 61 22.30 33.87 29.02
CA LYS A 61 21.25 34.30 29.96
C LYS A 61 21.69 35.48 30.83
N ASP A 62 22.91 35.44 31.36
CA ASP A 62 23.38 36.37 32.40
C ASP A 62 24.79 36.94 32.13
N GLY A 63 25.43 36.55 31.03
CA GLY A 63 26.75 37.06 30.64
C GLY A 63 27.93 36.45 31.39
N LEU A 64 27.71 35.39 32.19
CA LEU A 64 28.77 34.70 32.93
C LEU A 64 29.88 34.24 31.98
N LYS A 65 31.15 34.54 32.32
CA LYS A 65 32.31 34.17 31.50
C LYS A 65 33.15 33.10 32.19
N SER A 66 33.46 32.05 31.46
CA SER A 66 34.39 31.01 31.88
C SER A 66 35.52 30.86 30.86
N LYS A 67 36.74 30.58 31.34
CA LYS A 67 37.93 30.41 30.51
C LYS A 67 38.32 28.94 30.49
N VAL A 68 38.52 28.39 29.30
CA VAL A 68 38.96 27.01 29.08
C VAL A 68 40.30 27.05 28.37
N SER A 69 41.30 26.36 28.95
CA SER A 69 42.63 26.21 28.35
C SER A 69 42.56 25.33 27.10
N ILE A 70 43.44 25.57 26.14
CA ILE A 70 43.62 24.67 25.00
C ILE A 70 44.59 23.57 25.41
N ASP A 71 44.18 22.32 25.20
CA ASP A 71 44.95 21.14 25.57
C ASP A 71 45.88 20.72 24.44
N THR A 72 45.45 20.87 23.18
CA THR A 72 46.28 20.61 22.01
C THR A 72 46.10 21.71 20.96
N LEU A 73 47.21 22.21 20.40
CA LEU A 73 47.18 23.12 19.26
C LEU A 73 48.21 22.71 18.21
N THR A 74 47.74 22.22 17.07
CA THR A 74 48.62 21.91 15.93
C THR A 74 48.36 22.84 14.75
N HIS A 75 49.45 23.29 14.12
CA HIS A 75 49.43 24.13 12.93
C HIS A 75 50.24 23.45 11.83
N ASN A 76 49.60 23.19 10.69
CA ASN A 76 50.32 22.76 9.51
C ASN A 76 50.90 24.01 8.82
N LYS A 77 52.23 24.18 8.92
CA LYS A 77 52.99 25.36 8.45
C LYS A 77 52.76 25.70 6.97
N ASN A 78 52.31 24.75 6.15
CA ASN A 78 52.06 24.92 4.72
C ASN A 78 50.56 25.11 4.39
N SER A 79 49.68 25.22 5.39
CA SER A 79 48.23 25.28 5.19
C SER A 79 47.57 26.36 6.07
N ARG A 80 46.38 26.83 5.70
CA ARG A 80 45.59 27.78 6.51
C ARG A 80 44.79 27.09 7.63
N TYR A 81 45.09 25.83 7.94
CA TYR A 81 44.33 24.99 8.86
C TYR A 81 44.99 24.84 10.23
N PHE A 82 44.16 24.89 11.27
CA PHE A 82 44.54 24.70 12.67
C PHE A 82 43.65 23.67 13.33
N HIS A 83 44.24 22.86 14.20
CA HIS A 83 43.50 21.93 15.05
C HIS A 83 43.61 22.39 16.50
N ILE A 84 42.47 22.53 17.16
CA ILE A 84 42.37 22.89 18.58
C ILE A 84 41.63 21.79 19.30
N GLY A 85 42.27 21.17 20.29
CA GLY A 85 41.64 20.28 21.26
C GLY A 85 41.49 20.97 22.62
N PHE A 86 40.35 20.76 23.27
CA PHE A 86 40.12 21.25 24.63
C PHE A 86 39.13 20.37 25.39
N ASP A 87 39.35 20.25 26.70
CA ASP A 87 38.44 19.60 27.63
C ASP A 87 37.24 20.50 27.97
N ILE A 88 36.04 20.12 27.54
CA ILE A 88 34.81 20.87 27.85
C ILE A 88 34.40 20.73 29.31
N SER A 89 34.85 19.70 30.04
CA SER A 89 34.55 19.52 31.47
C SER A 89 35.14 20.64 32.33
N LYS A 90 36.21 21.29 31.84
CA LYS A 90 36.81 22.49 32.46
C LYS A 90 35.93 23.73 32.36
N LEU A 91 34.80 23.67 31.66
CA LEU A 91 33.74 24.67 31.72
C LEU A 91 33.01 24.57 33.08
N ASN A 92 33.78 24.75 34.15
CA ASN A 92 33.35 24.51 35.52
C ASN A 92 32.49 25.69 35.99
N THR A 93 31.20 25.61 35.73
CA THR A 93 30.21 26.44 36.39
C THR A 93 29.13 25.53 36.92
N VAL A 94 28.93 25.59 38.24
CA VAL A 94 27.78 24.99 38.92
C VAL A 94 26.53 25.62 38.29
N ALA A 95 26.02 25.03 37.21
CA ALA A 95 24.86 25.56 36.53
C ALA A 95 23.67 25.33 37.47
N SER A 96 23.20 26.40 38.10
CA SER A 96 21.93 26.43 38.83
C SER A 96 20.78 25.93 37.93
N ASP A 97 20.86 26.25 36.64
CA ASP A 97 19.83 26.04 35.63
C ASP A 97 19.88 24.65 34.97
N VAL A 98 18.71 24.13 34.61
CA VAL A 98 18.54 22.88 33.85
C VAL A 98 19.09 22.99 32.42
N GLU A 99 18.94 24.16 31.79
CA GLU A 99 19.45 24.45 30.45
C GLU A 99 20.19 25.78 30.41
N SER A 100 21.26 25.85 29.61
CA SER A 100 22.03 27.06 29.38
C SER A 100 22.66 27.07 28.00
N GLU A 101 23.00 28.24 27.49
CA GLU A 101 23.66 28.40 26.19
C GLU A 101 24.92 29.24 26.32
N TRP A 102 25.99 28.80 25.66
CA TRP A 102 27.30 29.42 25.73
C TRP A 102 27.78 29.81 24.34
N ASN A 103 28.08 31.09 24.13
CA ASN A 103 28.87 31.54 23.00
C ASN A 103 30.35 31.30 23.28
N VAL A 104 31.07 30.74 22.33
CA VAL A 104 32.52 30.48 22.46
C VAL A 104 33.31 31.39 21.51
N ILE A 105 34.33 32.04 22.06
CA ILE A 105 35.31 32.81 21.30
C ILE A 105 36.72 32.33 21.61
N LEU A 106 37.60 32.42 20.63
CA LEU A 106 39.02 32.13 20.78
C LEU A 106 39.78 33.42 21.09
N VAL A 107 40.68 33.36 22.06
CA VAL A 107 41.44 34.52 22.53
C VAL A 107 42.92 34.21 22.51
N LYS A 108 43.67 35.11 21.88
CA LYS A 108 45.14 35.08 21.88
C LYS A 108 45.69 36.21 22.73
N LYS A 109 46.57 35.86 23.67
CA LYS A 109 47.30 36.81 24.53
C LYS A 109 48.69 37.06 23.94
N GLY A 110 48.95 38.28 23.48
CA GLY A 110 50.29 38.76 23.16
C GLY A 110 50.93 39.50 24.34
N ARG A 111 52.21 39.86 24.21
CA ARG A 111 52.97 40.56 25.26
C ARG A 111 52.39 41.94 25.64
N PHE A 112 51.71 42.61 24.69
CA PHE A 112 51.07 43.92 24.87
C PHE A 112 49.68 44.05 24.24
N SER A 113 49.08 42.96 23.72
CA SER A 113 47.76 43.03 23.06
C SER A 113 46.95 41.74 23.21
N LYS A 114 45.62 41.87 23.17
CA LYS A 114 44.67 40.75 23.22
C LYS A 114 43.85 40.73 21.94
N ARG A 115 43.93 39.65 21.17
CA ARG A 115 43.09 39.45 19.96
C ARG A 115 42.00 38.42 20.24
N THR A 116 40.79 38.69 19.79
CA THR A 116 39.62 37.82 19.98
C THR A 116 39.05 37.42 18.62
N TYR A 117 38.71 36.15 18.46
CA TYR A 117 38.23 35.55 17.22
C TYR A 117 36.90 34.85 17.49
N GLN A 118 35.88 35.20 16.70
CA GLN A 118 34.59 34.51 16.76
C GLN A 118 34.65 33.26 15.89
N LEU A 119 34.16 32.15 16.45
CA LEU A 119 34.15 30.84 15.78
C LEU A 119 32.86 30.66 14.98
N PHE A 120 33.01 30.33 13.69
CA PHE A 120 31.89 30.11 12.76
C PHE A 120 31.91 28.68 12.26
N LEU A 121 30.79 27.97 12.31
CA LEU A 121 30.63 26.65 11.72
C LEU A 121 30.37 26.76 10.22
N SER A 122 31.04 25.91 9.44
CA SER A 122 30.63 25.68 8.06
C SER A 122 29.21 25.09 7.99
N THR A 123 28.45 25.43 6.96
CA THR A 123 27.06 24.98 6.78
C THR A 123 26.94 23.46 6.63
N TYR A 124 27.95 22.79 6.06
CA TYR A 124 27.96 21.34 5.90
C TYR A 124 28.13 20.57 7.21
N LEU A 125 28.53 21.22 8.32
CA LEU A 125 28.64 20.57 9.62
C LEU A 125 27.29 20.43 10.33
N LYS A 126 26.26 21.17 9.89
CA LYS A 126 24.94 21.16 10.54
C LYS A 126 24.37 19.75 10.79
N PRO A 127 24.49 18.77 9.87
CA PRO A 127 23.97 17.43 10.10
C PRO A 127 24.76 16.63 11.14
N VAL A 128 26.05 16.90 11.36
CA VAL A 128 26.90 16.12 12.30
C VAL A 128 26.91 16.69 13.72
N LEU A 129 26.64 17.99 13.92
CA LEU A 129 26.75 18.63 15.25
C LEU A 129 25.98 17.91 16.37
N HIS A 130 24.79 17.39 16.04
CA HIS A 130 23.96 16.71 17.02
C HIS A 130 24.52 15.35 17.46
N THR A 131 25.52 14.77 16.77
CA THR A 131 26.22 13.57 17.21
C THR A 131 27.46 13.88 18.06
N GLN A 132 27.95 15.12 18.03
CA GLN A 132 29.15 15.57 18.75
C GLN A 132 28.83 16.03 20.18
N LYS A 133 28.07 15.21 20.92
CA LYS A 133 27.72 15.49 22.31
C LYS A 133 28.81 15.01 23.26
N VAL A 134 29.06 15.79 24.29
CA VAL A 134 29.95 15.39 25.40
C VAL A 134 29.15 15.38 26.68
N HIS A 135 29.23 14.28 27.42
CA HIS A 135 28.68 14.18 28.77
C HIS A 135 29.83 14.22 29.78
N SER A 136 29.70 15.08 30.78
CA SER A 136 30.66 15.18 31.89
C SER A 136 29.98 15.72 33.14
N ASN A 137 30.20 15.09 34.30
CA ASN A 137 29.76 15.57 35.61
C ASN A 137 28.27 15.96 35.70
N GLY A 138 27.35 15.15 35.16
CA GLY A 138 25.92 15.47 35.23
C GLY A 138 25.40 16.35 34.09
N VAL A 139 26.28 16.75 33.16
CA VAL A 139 26.00 17.80 32.19
C VAL A 139 26.34 17.34 30.78
N ILE A 140 25.40 17.55 29.84
CA ILE A 140 25.61 17.33 28.41
C ILE A 140 25.87 18.66 27.72
N TYR A 141 26.95 18.72 26.95
CA TYR A 141 27.29 19.80 26.05
C TYR A 141 27.03 19.38 24.61
N THR A 142 26.20 20.13 23.90
CA THR A 142 25.89 19.90 22.48
C THR A 142 26.31 21.13 21.67
N PRO A 143 27.22 21.00 20.68
CA PRO A 143 27.53 22.10 19.78
C PRO A 143 26.32 22.38 18.90
N VAL A 144 25.96 23.65 18.74
CA VAL A 144 24.79 24.07 17.95
C VAL A 144 25.11 25.20 17.00
N PHE A 145 24.43 25.16 15.86
CA PHE A 145 24.50 26.14 14.79
C PHE A 145 23.41 27.21 14.99
N LYS A 146 23.78 28.47 15.24
CA LYS A 146 22.84 29.60 15.38
C LYS A 146 23.02 30.70 14.33
N LYS A 147 22.23 31.77 14.44
CA LYS A 147 22.12 32.90 13.49
C LYS A 147 23.51 33.37 13.02
N TYR A 148 23.70 33.44 11.70
CA TYR A 148 24.96 33.79 11.02
C TYR A 148 26.10 32.76 11.10
N GLY A 149 25.81 31.52 11.48
CA GLY A 149 26.77 30.41 11.46
C GLY A 149 27.75 30.40 12.63
N VAL A 150 27.43 31.05 13.74
CA VAL A 150 28.31 31.10 14.92
C VAL A 150 28.18 29.80 15.74
N LEU A 151 29.30 29.27 16.25
CA LEU A 151 29.33 28.13 17.16
C LEU A 151 28.83 28.53 18.56
N TYR A 152 27.87 27.77 19.07
CA TYR A 152 27.44 27.81 20.46
C TYR A 152 27.50 26.41 21.06
N PHE A 153 27.54 26.32 22.38
CA PHE A 153 27.31 25.09 23.12
C PHE A 153 26.02 25.21 23.93
N GLN A 154 25.09 24.30 23.69
CA GLN A 154 23.95 24.05 24.55
C GLN A 154 24.38 23.14 25.68
N GLN A 155 24.09 23.57 26.90
CA GLN A 155 24.32 22.84 28.12
C GLN A 155 22.97 22.33 28.66
N TYR A 156 22.92 21.06 29.06
CA TYR A 156 21.77 20.44 29.69
C TYR A 156 22.21 19.66 30.93
N ASN A 157 21.69 20.03 32.10
CA ASN A 157 21.99 19.37 33.37
C ASN A 157 20.96 18.27 33.65
N ILE A 158 21.39 17.01 33.50
CA ILE A 158 20.55 15.83 33.64
C ILE A 158 20.11 15.65 35.10
N THR A 159 21.03 15.87 36.04
CA THR A 159 20.78 15.67 37.49
C THR A 159 19.70 16.58 38.06
N LYS A 160 19.36 17.66 37.34
CA LYS A 160 18.32 18.62 37.72
C LYS A 160 17.03 18.50 36.91
N SER A 161 16.99 17.63 35.92
CA SER A 161 15.84 17.48 35.02
C SER A 161 14.99 16.27 35.41
N LYS A 162 13.66 16.44 35.33
CA LYS A 162 12.70 15.32 35.45
C LYS A 162 12.40 14.65 34.10
N THR A 163 12.91 15.20 33.00
CA THR A 163 12.74 14.63 31.66
C THR A 163 14.07 14.10 31.15
N ILE A 164 14.04 13.08 30.29
CA ILE A 164 15.24 12.59 29.62
C ILE A 164 15.27 13.23 28.23
N LYS A 165 16.20 14.16 27.99
CA LYS A 165 16.32 14.85 26.70
C LYS A 165 17.30 14.19 25.75
N TYR A 166 18.29 13.47 26.28
CA TYR A 166 19.40 12.92 25.51
C TYR A 166 19.75 11.51 25.97
N PHE A 167 20.06 10.67 24.99
CA PHE A 167 20.61 9.33 25.15
C PHE A 167 21.75 9.17 24.15
N ILE A 168 22.99 9.35 24.62
CA ILE A 168 24.18 9.31 23.78
C ILE A 168 24.48 7.85 23.48
N ASN A 169 24.35 7.47 22.21
CA ASN A 169 24.50 6.11 21.72
C ASN A 169 25.22 6.11 20.37
N ASN A 170 25.80 4.98 20.00
CA ASN A 170 26.40 4.75 18.71
C ASN A 170 26.35 3.26 18.33
N VAL A 171 26.15 2.96 17.05
CA VAL A 171 26.38 1.63 16.45
C VAL A 171 27.84 1.54 16.06
N SER A 172 28.50 0.49 16.50
CA SER A 172 29.90 0.19 16.19
C SER A 172 30.05 -0.99 15.23
N CYS A 173 29.07 -1.90 15.19
CA CYS A 173 29.15 -3.07 14.32
C CYS A 173 27.76 -3.63 14.00
N VAL A 174 27.57 -4.10 12.77
CA VAL A 174 26.42 -4.90 12.35
C VAL A 174 26.98 -6.17 11.73
N LYS A 175 26.49 -7.33 12.16
CA LYS A 175 26.88 -8.63 11.61
C LYS A 175 25.68 -9.39 11.11
N LYS A 176 25.77 -9.89 9.88
CA LYS A 176 24.86 -10.91 9.34
C LYS A 176 25.14 -12.25 10.05
N LYS A 177 24.11 -12.85 10.64
CA LYS A 177 24.10 -14.25 11.09
C LYS A 177 23.21 -15.07 10.16
N GLU A 178 23.12 -16.38 10.39
CA GLU A 178 22.35 -17.32 9.55
C GLU A 178 20.87 -16.92 9.42
N ASP A 179 20.23 -16.52 10.52
CA ASP A 179 18.79 -16.24 10.62
C ASP A 179 18.45 -14.84 11.16
N SER A 180 19.46 -14.01 11.39
CA SER A 180 19.31 -12.76 12.13
C SER A 180 20.40 -11.73 11.85
N PHE A 181 20.13 -10.49 12.20
CA PHE A 181 21.15 -9.45 12.38
C PHE A 181 21.59 -9.37 13.84
N SER A 182 22.89 -9.27 14.08
CA SER A 182 23.45 -8.80 15.36
C SER A 182 23.93 -7.37 15.21
N ILE A 183 23.30 -6.45 15.92
CA ILE A 183 23.65 -5.04 15.94
C ILE A 183 24.29 -4.74 17.29
N ASN A 184 25.52 -4.22 17.26
CA ASN A 184 26.30 -3.89 18.43
C ASN A 184 26.62 -2.41 18.46
N GLY A 185 26.74 -1.89 19.67
CA GLY A 185 27.09 -0.50 19.87
C GLY A 185 27.48 -0.17 21.28
N SER A 186 27.62 1.13 21.52
CA SER A 186 27.91 1.69 22.83
C SER A 186 26.91 2.77 23.20
N ILE A 187 26.80 3.01 24.49
CA ILE A 187 26.18 4.19 25.09
C ILE A 187 27.16 4.85 26.06
N ASP A 188 26.85 6.07 26.44
CA ASP A 188 27.51 6.71 27.58
C ASP A 188 27.05 6.05 28.89
N SER A 189 27.96 5.33 29.57
CA SER A 189 27.66 4.54 30.78
C SER A 189 27.33 5.40 32.00
N GLU A 190 28.01 6.54 32.14
CA GLU A 190 27.73 7.48 33.23
C GLU A 190 26.35 8.12 33.07
N LEU A 191 25.94 8.41 31.82
CA LEU A 191 24.63 8.96 31.50
C LEU A 191 23.51 8.03 31.96
N LEU A 192 23.63 6.72 31.72
CA LEU A 192 22.63 5.73 32.14
C LEU A 192 22.45 5.74 33.66
N THR A 193 23.56 5.79 34.39
CA THR A 193 23.58 5.81 35.86
C THR A 193 22.90 7.07 36.41
N GLN A 194 23.14 8.22 35.78
CA GLN A 194 22.57 9.51 36.21
C GLN A 194 21.11 9.72 35.80
N ILE A 195 20.64 9.06 34.74
CA ILE A 195 19.21 9.01 34.41
C ILE A 195 18.43 8.32 35.55
N GLY A 196 19.09 7.47 36.34
CA GLY A 196 18.50 6.73 37.46
C GLY A 196 17.71 5.51 36.99
N THR A 197 16.90 4.94 37.89
CA THR A 197 16.11 3.74 37.59
C THR A 197 15.12 4.00 36.45
N VAL A 198 15.22 3.18 35.41
CA VAL A 198 14.27 3.09 34.29
C VAL A 198 13.52 1.78 34.40
N ASP A 199 12.23 1.78 34.05
CA ASP A 199 11.37 0.61 34.17
C ASP A 199 11.83 -0.51 33.23
N TYR A 200 12.17 -0.14 31.99
CA TYR A 200 12.90 -0.99 31.06
C TYR A 200 13.49 -0.18 29.88
N ILE A 201 14.46 -0.78 29.19
CA ILE A 201 15.06 -0.29 27.96
C ILE A 201 14.89 -1.36 26.88
N SER A 202 14.38 -0.97 25.72
CA SER A 202 14.23 -1.84 24.55
C SER A 202 14.80 -1.18 23.30
N PHE A 203 15.14 -2.00 22.32
CA PHE A 203 15.50 -1.56 20.99
C PHE A 203 14.26 -1.62 20.10
N LEU A 204 13.89 -0.49 19.51
CA LEU A 204 12.70 -0.33 18.71
C LEU A 204 13.09 -0.24 17.24
N MET A 205 12.59 -1.15 16.42
CA MET A 205 12.61 -1.03 14.96
C MET A 205 11.29 -0.41 14.51
N ARG A 206 11.34 0.66 13.72
CA ARG A 206 10.18 1.35 13.18
C ARG A 206 10.22 1.35 11.66
N ASP A 207 9.15 0.90 11.04
CA ASP A 207 8.93 1.11 9.62
C ASP A 207 8.65 2.58 9.33
N ARG A 208 9.44 3.21 8.46
CA ARG A 208 9.35 4.65 8.17
C ARG A 208 8.04 5.04 7.49
N ASP A 209 7.51 4.16 6.65
CA ASP A 209 6.36 4.48 5.79
C ASP A 209 5.04 4.23 6.52
N THR A 210 4.97 3.15 7.31
CA THR A 210 3.75 2.76 8.05
C THR A 210 3.75 3.16 9.52
N GLY A 211 4.92 3.44 10.10
CA GLY A 211 5.07 3.72 11.53
C GLY A 211 5.03 2.48 12.43
N LYS A 212 4.82 1.27 11.89
CA LYS A 212 4.78 0.02 12.64
C LYS A 212 6.08 -0.21 13.41
N THR A 213 5.98 -0.69 14.64
CA THR A 213 7.14 -0.87 15.52
C THR A 213 7.25 -2.29 16.08
N ASN A 214 8.47 -2.82 16.13
CA ASN A 214 8.81 -4.04 16.88
C ASN A 214 9.81 -3.68 17.99
N LEU A 215 9.67 -4.31 19.15
CA LEU A 215 10.55 -4.12 20.31
C LEU A 215 11.42 -5.37 20.51
N TYR A 216 12.71 -5.14 20.77
CA TYR A 216 13.69 -6.18 21.04
C TYR A 216 14.40 -5.92 22.36
N SER A 217 14.76 -7.00 23.04
CA SER A 217 15.57 -6.94 24.25
C SER A 217 17.00 -6.46 23.94
N VAL A 218 17.53 -5.59 24.80
CA VAL A 218 18.91 -5.12 24.73
C VAL A 218 19.77 -5.99 25.65
N TYR A 219 20.75 -6.68 25.08
CA TYR A 219 21.72 -7.47 25.84
C TYR A 219 22.94 -6.62 26.18
N TRP A 220 23.19 -6.40 27.46
CA TRP A 220 24.31 -5.59 27.95
C TRP A 220 25.55 -6.47 28.15
N LYS A 221 26.64 -6.18 27.42
CA LYS A 221 27.93 -6.88 27.58
C LYS A 221 28.69 -6.35 28.81
N ASN A 222 28.53 -5.07 29.08
CA ASN A 222 29.05 -4.36 30.25
C ASN A 222 28.21 -3.08 30.45
N SER A 223 28.68 -2.15 31.28
CA SER A 223 27.97 -0.90 31.61
C SER A 223 27.81 0.09 30.44
N SER A 224 28.50 -0.11 29.32
CA SER A 224 28.47 0.80 28.15
C SER A 224 28.14 0.11 26.83
N GLU A 225 28.37 -1.19 26.71
CA GLU A 225 28.25 -1.92 25.44
C GLU A 225 27.00 -2.78 25.38
N TRP A 226 26.33 -2.75 24.24
CA TRP A 226 25.07 -3.44 24.00
C TRP A 226 25.09 -4.25 22.70
N GLU A 227 24.27 -5.30 22.69
CA GLU A 227 23.95 -6.13 21.53
C GLU A 227 22.43 -6.30 21.42
N VAL A 228 21.93 -6.25 20.19
CA VAL A 228 20.54 -6.58 19.85
C VAL A 228 20.55 -7.58 18.70
N VAL A 229 19.76 -8.63 18.83
CA VAL A 229 19.56 -9.62 17.77
C VAL A 229 18.17 -9.43 17.18
N ILE A 230 18.11 -9.23 15.86
CA ILE A 230 16.86 -9.04 15.12
C ILE A 230 16.71 -10.20 14.12
N PRO A 231 15.76 -11.12 14.34
CA PRO A 231 15.49 -12.20 13.41
C PRO A 231 15.03 -11.72 12.03
N PHE A 232 15.43 -12.41 10.97
CA PHE A 232 15.05 -12.02 9.60
C PHE A 232 13.55 -12.15 9.31
N TYR A 233 12.84 -13.02 10.03
CA TYR A 233 11.38 -13.16 9.88
C TYR A 233 10.60 -11.95 10.42
N ASP A 234 11.22 -11.09 11.23
CA ASP A 234 10.58 -9.86 11.74
C ASP A 234 10.61 -8.71 10.71
N PHE A 235 11.34 -8.87 9.60
CA PHE A 235 11.42 -7.86 8.56
C PHE A 235 10.17 -7.90 7.65
N PRO A 236 9.56 -6.74 7.32
CA PRO A 236 8.35 -6.66 6.49
C PRO A 236 8.45 -7.25 5.08
N MET A 237 9.66 -7.34 4.51
CA MET A 237 9.92 -7.84 3.15
C MET A 237 9.25 -6.97 2.05
N LYS A 238 9.10 -5.66 2.29
CA LYS A 238 8.19 -4.79 1.52
C LYS A 238 8.82 -3.57 0.83
N ASN A 239 10.10 -3.61 0.44
CA ASN A 239 10.82 -2.46 -0.16
C ASN A 239 10.71 -1.18 0.69
N ARG A 240 11.10 -1.27 1.97
CA ARG A 240 10.87 -0.23 2.98
C ARG A 240 12.17 0.25 3.62
N ILE A 241 12.04 1.28 4.44
CA ILE A 241 13.15 1.76 5.29
C ILE A 241 12.78 1.56 6.76
N LEU A 242 13.69 0.94 7.50
CA LEU A 242 13.55 0.63 8.92
C LEU A 242 14.46 1.53 9.74
N ASP A 243 13.84 2.30 10.63
CA ASP A 243 14.45 3.26 11.53
C ASP A 243 14.55 2.68 12.95
N PHE A 244 15.73 2.73 13.57
CA PHE A 244 15.99 2.15 14.88
C PHE A 244 16.06 3.17 16.03
N TYR A 245 15.50 2.85 17.18
CA TYR A 245 15.44 3.72 18.35
C TYR A 245 15.75 2.94 19.62
N PHE A 246 16.34 3.60 20.61
CA PHE A 246 16.22 3.16 21.99
C PHE A 246 14.89 3.67 22.54
N TYR A 247 14.06 2.76 23.04
CA TYR A 247 12.82 3.05 23.74
C TYR A 247 13.03 2.84 25.24
N LEU A 248 12.75 3.85 26.04
CA LEU A 248 12.90 3.83 27.49
C LEU A 248 11.56 4.19 28.14
N LYS A 249 11.17 3.43 29.15
CA LYS A 249 10.03 3.76 30.01
C LYS A 249 10.52 4.17 31.39
N LYS A 250 10.05 5.32 31.88
CA LYS A 250 10.35 5.83 33.22
C LYS A 250 9.16 6.57 33.78
N GLU A 251 8.67 6.16 34.95
CA GLU A 251 7.58 6.84 35.68
C GLU A 251 6.34 7.05 34.79
N ALA A 252 5.95 6.02 34.03
CA ALA A 252 4.85 6.02 33.06
C ALA A 252 5.01 7.01 31.87
N LYS A 253 6.22 7.53 31.63
CA LYS A 253 6.56 8.29 30.42
C LYS A 253 7.46 7.49 29.50
N ASP A 254 7.20 7.65 28.21
CA ASP A 254 7.92 6.97 27.15
C ASP A 254 8.91 7.95 26.48
N TYR A 255 10.13 7.47 26.26
CA TYR A 255 11.20 8.23 25.64
C TYR A 255 11.79 7.43 24.49
N GLU A 256 11.96 8.09 23.34
CA GLU A 256 12.56 7.47 22.16
C GLU A 256 13.78 8.26 21.68
N PHE A 257 14.88 7.55 21.46
CA PHE A 257 16.12 8.14 20.99
C PHE A 257 16.62 7.42 19.75
N ARG A 258 16.75 8.15 18.65
CA ARG A 258 17.23 7.59 17.38
C ARG A 258 18.63 7.00 17.56
N VAL A 259 18.80 5.76 17.12
CA VAL A 259 20.09 5.07 17.10
C VAL A 259 21.04 5.75 16.13
N LYS A 260 22.23 6.12 16.59
CA LYS A 260 23.23 6.84 15.78
C LYS A 260 24.27 5.90 15.20
N GLN A 261 24.77 6.26 14.03
CA GLN A 261 25.96 5.67 13.41
C GLN A 261 26.89 6.85 13.14
N ILE A 262 27.88 7.03 14.00
CA ILE A 262 28.84 8.14 13.95
C ILE A 262 30.10 7.70 13.19
N GLU A 263 30.49 6.45 13.37
CA GLU A 263 31.62 5.82 12.70
C GLU A 263 31.30 5.52 11.23
N ASP A 264 32.34 5.59 10.39
CA ASP A 264 32.27 5.20 8.99
C ASP A 264 32.41 3.66 8.91
N LEU A 265 31.28 2.98 8.79
CA LEU A 265 31.21 1.52 8.80
C LEU A 265 30.91 1.02 7.38
N ASN A 266 31.74 0.11 6.88
CA ASN A 266 31.45 -0.61 5.65
C ASN A 266 30.54 -1.80 5.94
N PHE A 267 29.38 -1.84 5.29
CA PHE A 267 28.38 -2.90 5.45
C PHE A 267 28.29 -3.85 4.26
N GLU A 268 29.12 -3.72 3.22
CA GLU A 268 28.97 -4.48 1.97
C GLU A 268 29.00 -6.00 2.18
N SER A 269 29.87 -6.50 3.07
CA SER A 269 29.93 -7.93 3.41
C SER A 269 28.78 -8.41 4.31
N GLU A 270 28.01 -7.49 4.88
CA GLU A 270 27.01 -7.76 5.92
C GLU A 270 25.58 -7.66 5.40
N ILE A 271 25.37 -7.54 4.09
CA ILE A 271 24.04 -7.49 3.48
C ILE A 271 23.50 -8.92 3.35
N PRO A 272 22.43 -9.32 4.08
CA PRO A 272 21.75 -10.57 3.81
C PRO A 272 20.91 -10.43 2.55
N TYR A 273 20.88 -11.53 1.80
CA TYR A 273 20.04 -11.71 0.63
C TYR A 273 19.14 -12.91 0.91
N LEU A 274 17.84 -12.67 0.97
CA LEU A 274 16.87 -13.70 1.34
C LEU A 274 15.92 -13.96 0.16
N PRO A 275 15.53 -15.22 -0.08
CA PRO A 275 14.55 -15.55 -1.09
C PRO A 275 13.17 -15.02 -0.68
N HIS A 276 12.40 -14.59 -1.67
CA HIS A 276 11.04 -14.11 -1.53
C HIS A 276 10.20 -14.65 -2.68
N GLU A 277 9.11 -15.36 -2.35
CA GLU A 277 8.31 -16.12 -3.31
C GLU A 277 7.86 -15.29 -4.54
N LEU A 278 7.35 -14.08 -4.30
CA LEU A 278 6.85 -13.19 -5.37
C LEU A 278 7.89 -12.24 -5.97
N LYS A 279 8.90 -11.81 -5.20
CA LYS A 279 9.81 -10.72 -5.59
C LYS A 279 11.17 -11.21 -6.09
N GLY A 280 11.48 -12.50 -5.94
CA GLY A 280 12.79 -13.07 -6.23
C GLY A 280 13.67 -12.98 -4.99
N THR A 281 14.67 -12.11 -4.99
CA THR A 281 15.58 -11.90 -3.86
C THR A 281 15.34 -10.54 -3.21
N MET A 282 15.35 -10.51 -1.87
CA MET A 282 15.29 -9.29 -1.06
C MET A 282 16.65 -9.05 -0.38
N ALA A 283 17.14 -7.82 -0.45
CA ALA A 283 18.37 -7.38 0.20
C ALA A 283 18.05 -6.41 1.36
N PHE A 284 18.77 -6.57 2.48
CA PHE A 284 18.59 -5.76 3.69
C PHE A 284 19.85 -4.95 3.95
N LYS A 285 19.94 -3.77 3.36
CA LYS A 285 21.16 -2.99 3.38
C LYS A 285 21.22 -2.08 4.61
N PRO A 286 22.11 -2.33 5.59
CA PRO A 286 22.35 -1.37 6.66
C PRO A 286 23.01 -0.12 6.06
N TYR A 287 22.63 1.07 6.55
CA TYR A 287 23.18 2.32 6.06
C TYR A 287 23.05 3.48 7.05
N GLN A 288 23.90 4.49 6.85
CA GLN A 288 23.85 5.75 7.56
C GLN A 288 22.95 6.76 6.83
N THR A 289 21.99 7.35 7.54
CA THR A 289 21.19 8.47 7.01
C THR A 289 21.98 9.78 6.98
N GLU A 290 21.50 10.78 6.23
CA GLU A 290 22.10 12.13 6.20
C GLU A 290 22.20 12.80 7.58
N LYS A 291 21.40 12.34 8.56
CA LYS A 291 21.45 12.79 9.97
C LYS A 291 22.20 11.80 10.86
N PHE A 292 23.18 11.07 10.31
CA PHE A 292 24.07 10.17 11.06
C PHE A 292 23.32 9.15 11.94
N SER A 293 22.15 8.70 11.47
CA SER A 293 21.33 7.71 12.17
C SER A 293 21.35 6.39 11.44
N PHE A 294 21.41 5.28 12.18
CA PHE A 294 21.46 3.93 11.65
C PHE A 294 20.08 3.48 11.14
N SER A 295 20.02 2.94 9.93
CA SER A 295 18.78 2.39 9.34
C SER A 295 19.10 1.16 8.51
N ILE A 296 18.07 0.36 8.21
CA ILE A 296 18.17 -0.74 7.25
C ILE A 296 17.20 -0.45 6.10
N LYS A 297 17.67 -0.57 4.87
CA LYS A 297 16.85 -0.46 3.66
C LYS A 297 16.59 -1.84 3.07
N GLU A 298 15.33 -2.24 3.11
CA GLU A 298 14.84 -3.43 2.43
C GLU A 298 14.57 -3.09 0.96
N HIS A 299 15.04 -3.91 0.04
CA HIS A 299 14.73 -3.73 -1.38
C HIS A 299 14.83 -5.02 -2.17
N THR A 300 14.05 -5.13 -3.24
CA THR A 300 14.16 -6.22 -4.21
C THR A 300 15.47 -6.09 -4.96
N GLU A 301 16.28 -7.14 -4.91
CA GLU A 301 17.57 -7.19 -5.58
C GLU A 301 17.38 -7.39 -7.09
N THR A 302 18.12 -6.64 -7.89
CA THR A 302 17.98 -6.64 -9.35
C THR A 302 19.31 -6.45 -10.05
N VAL A 303 19.47 -7.04 -11.23
CA VAL A 303 20.68 -6.91 -12.03
C VAL A 303 20.40 -6.16 -13.33
N LYS A 304 21.28 -5.23 -13.71
CA LYS A 304 21.09 -4.42 -14.92
C LYS A 304 21.54 -5.18 -16.16
N LEU A 305 20.61 -5.42 -17.08
CA LEU A 305 20.82 -5.95 -18.42
C LEU A 305 21.39 -4.86 -19.32
N ASN A 306 22.49 -5.17 -20.00
CA ASN A 306 23.19 -4.30 -20.93
C ASN A 306 22.78 -4.60 -22.39
N SER A 307 22.51 -5.86 -22.72
CA SER A 307 22.05 -6.27 -24.05
C SER A 307 21.29 -7.61 -24.03
N LEU A 308 20.42 -7.81 -25.01
CA LEU A 308 19.72 -9.08 -25.25
C LEU A 308 19.42 -9.25 -26.75
N THR A 309 19.72 -10.42 -27.30
CA THR A 309 19.48 -10.75 -28.70
C THR A 309 19.01 -12.20 -28.85
N LEU A 310 18.16 -12.44 -29.87
CA LEU A 310 17.66 -13.77 -30.21
C LEU A 310 18.24 -14.20 -31.56
N ARG A 311 18.94 -15.32 -31.57
CA ARG A 311 19.46 -15.97 -32.79
C ARG A 311 18.77 -17.31 -33.01
N LYS A 312 18.47 -17.63 -34.27
CA LYS A 312 18.01 -18.97 -34.63
C LYS A 312 19.17 -19.95 -34.41
N SER A 313 18.91 -21.03 -33.67
CA SER A 313 19.83 -22.16 -33.54
C SER A 313 19.36 -23.26 -34.50
N GLN A 314 19.85 -24.50 -34.36
CA GLN A 314 19.35 -25.68 -35.10
C GLN A 314 17.80 -25.74 -35.14
N LEU A 315 17.23 -26.51 -36.08
CA LEU A 315 15.81 -26.49 -36.50
C LEU A 315 14.75 -26.20 -35.39
N ASP A 316 14.92 -26.72 -34.17
CA ASP A 316 13.94 -26.63 -33.07
C ASP A 316 14.38 -25.84 -31.81
N SER A 317 15.44 -25.03 -31.89
CA SER A 317 15.91 -24.24 -30.74
C SER A 317 16.23 -22.77 -31.05
N ILE A 318 16.14 -21.93 -30.04
CA ILE A 318 16.46 -20.50 -30.09
C ILE A 318 17.60 -20.22 -29.10
N LYS A 319 18.66 -19.58 -29.60
CA LYS A 319 19.74 -19.07 -28.76
C LYS A 319 19.39 -17.66 -28.29
N ILE A 320 19.46 -17.44 -26.99
CA ILE A 320 19.31 -16.12 -26.37
C ILE A 320 20.67 -15.73 -25.82
N GLU A 321 21.19 -14.60 -26.29
CA GLU A 321 22.49 -14.07 -25.93
C GLU A 321 22.30 -12.69 -25.31
N GLY A 322 22.93 -12.45 -24.16
CA GLY A 322 22.83 -11.15 -23.50
C GLY A 322 24.03 -10.84 -22.63
N SER A 323 24.06 -9.63 -22.09
CA SER A 323 25.06 -9.20 -21.12
C SER A 323 24.42 -8.39 -20.01
N TYR A 324 25.01 -8.43 -18.81
CA TYR A 324 24.52 -7.72 -17.63
C TYR A 324 25.65 -7.32 -16.70
N GLN A 325 25.40 -6.32 -15.85
CA GLN A 325 26.36 -5.81 -14.87
C GLN A 325 26.70 -6.88 -13.84
N SER A 326 28.00 -7.12 -13.61
CA SER A 326 28.43 -8.11 -12.61
C SER A 326 27.96 -7.71 -11.21
N VAL A 327 27.64 -8.71 -10.38
CA VAL A 327 27.36 -8.54 -8.96
C VAL A 327 28.49 -9.21 -8.20
N ASP A 328 29.38 -8.41 -7.62
CA ASP A 328 30.68 -8.88 -7.12
C ASP A 328 30.58 -9.80 -5.89
N HIS A 329 29.43 -9.80 -5.21
CA HIS A 329 29.18 -10.60 -4.00
C HIS A 329 28.43 -11.91 -4.23
N PHE A 330 28.10 -12.25 -5.49
CA PHE A 330 27.45 -13.52 -5.82
C PHE A 330 28.38 -14.44 -6.60
N ASP A 331 28.19 -15.75 -6.40
CA ASP A 331 28.88 -16.79 -7.17
C ASP A 331 28.55 -16.72 -8.67
N VAL A 332 29.26 -17.50 -9.49
CA VAL A 332 28.95 -17.57 -10.92
C VAL A 332 27.53 -18.11 -11.09
N PRO A 333 26.63 -17.36 -11.74
CA PRO A 333 25.27 -17.82 -11.90
C PRO A 333 25.20 -19.05 -12.80
N THR A 334 24.19 -19.89 -12.58
CA THR A 334 24.11 -21.21 -13.22
C THR A 334 23.06 -21.27 -14.32
N GLU A 335 21.97 -20.52 -14.17
CA GLU A 335 20.79 -20.59 -15.04
C GLU A 335 20.13 -19.22 -15.23
N ILE A 336 19.44 -19.07 -16.36
CA ILE A 336 18.42 -18.04 -16.56
C ILE A 336 17.06 -18.69 -16.33
N ILE A 337 16.25 -18.10 -15.46
CA ILE A 337 14.95 -18.64 -15.05
C ILE A 337 13.82 -17.83 -15.69
N PHE A 338 12.90 -18.55 -16.31
CA PHE A 338 11.61 -18.05 -16.77
C PHE A 338 10.58 -18.45 -15.72
N LYS A 339 10.14 -17.47 -14.92
CA LYS A 339 9.14 -17.69 -13.88
C LYS A 339 7.77 -17.23 -14.35
N ASP A 340 6.82 -18.12 -14.50
CA ASP A 340 5.46 -17.79 -14.93
C ASP A 340 4.82 -16.84 -13.92
N ARG A 341 4.28 -15.72 -14.39
CA ARG A 341 3.73 -14.68 -13.52
C ARG A 341 2.43 -15.10 -12.82
N ASN A 342 1.68 -16.03 -13.40
CA ASN A 342 0.38 -16.48 -12.91
C ASN A 342 0.49 -17.72 -12.01
N SER A 343 1.22 -18.75 -12.44
CA SER A 343 1.38 -19.98 -11.65
C SER A 343 2.54 -19.91 -10.66
N GLY A 344 3.56 -19.10 -10.96
CA GLY A 344 4.81 -19.06 -10.21
C GLY A 344 5.76 -20.21 -10.54
N ASP A 345 5.42 -21.05 -11.53
CA ASP A 345 6.27 -22.15 -12.00
C ASP A 345 7.56 -21.59 -12.60
N GLU A 346 8.66 -22.30 -12.41
CA GLU A 346 9.99 -21.85 -12.79
C GLU A 346 10.61 -22.83 -13.77
N GLU A 347 10.92 -22.34 -14.96
CA GLU A 347 11.65 -23.10 -15.98
C GLU A 347 13.06 -22.52 -16.13
N GLY A 348 14.07 -23.34 -15.83
CA GLY A 348 15.46 -22.94 -15.79
C GLY A 348 16.25 -23.43 -16.99
N PHE A 349 16.99 -22.52 -17.62
CA PHE A 349 17.87 -22.85 -18.75
C PHE A 349 19.34 -22.66 -18.35
N PRO A 350 20.17 -23.71 -18.46
CA PRO A 350 21.60 -23.61 -18.19
C PRO A 350 22.26 -22.52 -19.03
N ALA A 351 23.02 -21.64 -18.37
CA ALA A 351 23.66 -20.50 -19.01
C ALA A 351 25.17 -20.72 -19.14
N TYR A 352 25.69 -20.61 -20.35
CA TYR A 352 27.14 -20.46 -20.55
C TYR A 352 27.52 -19.01 -20.27
N ILE A 353 28.35 -18.77 -19.26
CA ILE A 353 28.65 -17.41 -18.78
C ILE A 353 30.14 -17.11 -18.88
N THR A 354 30.48 -16.00 -19.53
CA THR A 354 31.85 -15.48 -19.60
C THR A 354 31.95 -14.14 -18.88
N LYS A 355 33.05 -13.94 -18.14
CA LYS A 355 33.31 -12.73 -17.37
C LYS A 355 34.17 -11.74 -18.16
N SER A 356 33.78 -10.48 -18.13
CA SER A 356 34.59 -9.33 -18.55
C SER A 356 34.56 -8.28 -17.42
N ILE A 357 35.45 -7.29 -17.48
CA ILE A 357 35.58 -6.25 -16.45
C ILE A 357 34.21 -5.55 -16.29
N GLY A 358 33.58 -5.75 -15.12
CA GLY A 358 32.29 -5.15 -14.75
C GLY A 358 31.06 -5.72 -15.46
N SER A 359 31.16 -6.82 -16.23
CA SER A 359 30.03 -7.41 -16.96
C SER A 359 30.14 -8.91 -17.16
N HIS A 360 29.00 -9.59 -17.09
CA HIS A 360 28.85 -10.99 -17.48
C HIS A 360 28.12 -11.09 -18.82
N TYR A 361 28.55 -12.00 -19.67
CA TYR A 361 27.87 -12.37 -20.91
C TYR A 361 27.29 -13.76 -20.73
N PHE A 362 26.06 -13.97 -21.18
CA PHE A 362 25.41 -15.26 -21.09
C PHE A 362 24.88 -15.71 -22.45
N THR A 363 24.89 -17.03 -22.65
CA THR A 363 24.19 -17.70 -23.74
C THR A 363 23.36 -18.83 -23.18
N ILE A 364 22.07 -18.85 -23.49
CA ILE A 364 21.16 -19.97 -23.21
C ILE A 364 20.58 -20.51 -24.52
N THR A 365 20.24 -21.79 -24.52
CA THR A 365 19.49 -22.43 -25.61
C THR A 365 18.13 -22.84 -25.08
N VAL A 366 17.07 -22.38 -25.73
CA VAL A 366 15.68 -22.60 -25.32
C VAL A 366 14.92 -23.31 -26.43
N ASN A 367 14.06 -24.26 -26.07
CA ASN A 367 13.20 -24.96 -27.01
C ASN A 367 12.17 -23.98 -27.63
N LYS A 368 11.95 -24.10 -28.95
CA LYS A 368 10.96 -23.30 -29.67
C LYS A 368 9.54 -23.48 -29.11
N ASP A 369 9.13 -24.70 -28.76
CA ASP A 369 7.80 -25.01 -28.24
C ASP A 369 7.53 -24.36 -26.88
N PHE A 370 8.58 -24.20 -26.07
CA PHE A 370 8.49 -23.47 -24.80
C PHE A 370 8.28 -21.97 -25.01
N LEU A 371 9.06 -21.35 -25.89
CA LEU A 371 8.94 -19.91 -26.16
C LEU A 371 7.64 -19.59 -26.88
N TYR A 372 7.24 -20.44 -27.83
CA TYR A 372 6.07 -20.21 -28.67
C TYR A 372 4.84 -21.00 -28.23
N ASP A 373 4.75 -21.31 -26.93
CA ASP A 373 3.58 -21.93 -26.32
C ASP A 373 2.32 -21.04 -26.49
N LEU A 374 1.27 -21.63 -27.05
CA LEU A 374 -0.02 -20.97 -27.30
C LEU A 374 -0.89 -20.82 -26.05
N ASN A 375 -0.43 -21.25 -24.87
CA ASN A 375 -1.11 -21.02 -23.59
C ASN A 375 -0.98 -19.58 -23.04
N TYR A 376 -0.40 -18.65 -23.81
CA TYR A 376 -0.36 -17.20 -23.51
C TYR A 376 0.35 -16.81 -22.19
N ARG A 377 1.49 -17.44 -21.93
CA ARG A 377 2.22 -17.24 -20.68
C ARG A 377 3.08 -15.96 -20.71
N THR A 378 3.20 -15.34 -19.55
CA THR A 378 4.11 -14.21 -19.32
C THR A 378 5.10 -14.62 -18.26
N TYR A 379 6.39 -14.55 -18.59
CA TYR A 379 7.46 -14.96 -17.71
C TYR A 379 8.25 -13.75 -17.21
N ASP A 380 8.45 -13.69 -15.90
CA ASP A 380 9.43 -12.80 -15.29
C ASP A 380 10.82 -13.46 -15.39
N ILE A 381 11.83 -12.71 -15.83
CA ILE A 381 13.14 -13.27 -16.15
C ILE A 381 14.14 -12.97 -15.03
N TYR A 382 14.76 -14.03 -14.52
CA TYR A 382 15.72 -13.97 -13.42
C TYR A 382 17.04 -14.62 -13.84
N VAL A 383 18.11 -14.21 -13.17
CA VAL A 383 19.36 -14.98 -13.10
C VAL A 383 19.39 -15.69 -11.75
N LYS A 384 19.74 -16.97 -11.77
CA LYS A 384 19.83 -17.80 -10.57
C LYS A 384 21.25 -17.79 -10.03
N TYR A 385 21.37 -17.47 -8.75
CA TYR A 385 22.58 -17.60 -7.96
C TYR A 385 22.37 -18.66 -6.87
N ILE A 386 23.44 -19.34 -6.49
CA ILE A 386 23.50 -20.16 -5.29
C ILE A 386 24.45 -19.44 -4.35
N VAL A 387 23.97 -19.02 -3.18
CA VAL A 387 24.78 -18.30 -2.18
C VAL A 387 24.51 -18.94 -0.83
N GLU A 388 25.55 -19.42 -0.17
CA GLU A 388 25.42 -20.08 1.15
C GLU A 388 24.37 -21.22 1.14
N GLY A 389 24.27 -21.97 0.03
CA GLY A 389 23.30 -23.06 -0.15
C GLY A 389 21.88 -22.61 -0.53
N ASN A 390 21.59 -21.31 -0.48
CA ASN A 390 20.27 -20.76 -0.82
C ASN A 390 20.14 -20.44 -2.31
N LYS A 391 19.00 -20.80 -2.91
CA LYS A 391 18.62 -20.41 -4.27
C LYS A 391 18.14 -18.96 -4.26
N LEU A 392 18.89 -18.06 -4.89
CA LEU A 392 18.55 -16.66 -5.04
C LEU A 392 18.17 -16.36 -6.49
N LEU A 393 16.99 -15.76 -6.67
CA LEU A 393 16.48 -15.34 -7.98
C LEU A 393 16.55 -13.82 -8.10
N VAL A 394 17.55 -13.33 -8.82
CA VAL A 394 17.76 -11.89 -9.00
C VAL A 394 17.15 -11.46 -10.33
N ARG A 395 16.20 -10.52 -10.28
CA ARG A 395 15.43 -10.13 -11.47
C ARG A 395 16.25 -9.22 -12.38
N PHE A 396 16.21 -9.48 -13.68
CA PHE A 396 16.81 -8.55 -14.64
C PHE A 396 16.04 -7.24 -14.71
N LYS A 397 16.78 -6.14 -14.86
CA LYS A 397 16.26 -4.84 -15.25
C LYS A 397 16.84 -4.40 -16.59
N SER A 398 16.05 -3.79 -17.44
CA SER A 398 16.51 -3.21 -18.70
C SER A 398 15.92 -1.82 -18.88
N ASP A 399 16.78 -0.86 -19.23
CA ASP A 399 16.39 0.50 -19.61
C ASP A 399 16.34 0.65 -21.15
N GLN A 400 16.39 -0.48 -21.90
CA GLN A 400 16.42 -0.47 -23.36
C GLN A 400 15.02 -0.29 -23.95
N PHE A 401 14.77 0.89 -24.52
CA PHE A 401 13.49 1.23 -25.17
C PHE A 401 13.16 0.38 -26.40
N THR A 402 14.18 -0.09 -27.13
CA THR A 402 14.02 -0.89 -28.36
C THR A 402 13.86 -2.38 -28.11
N LEU A 403 13.94 -2.83 -26.86
CA LEU A 403 13.99 -4.26 -26.51
C LEU A 403 12.85 -5.08 -27.10
N LYS A 404 11.61 -4.55 -27.05
CA LYS A 404 10.44 -5.20 -27.65
C LYS A 404 10.65 -5.36 -29.15
N LYS A 405 10.92 -4.26 -29.85
CA LYS A 405 11.12 -4.22 -31.30
C LYS A 405 12.25 -5.15 -31.76
N ASP A 406 13.38 -5.13 -31.06
CA ASP A 406 14.57 -5.91 -31.42
C ASP A 406 14.36 -7.42 -31.24
N THR A 407 13.52 -7.80 -30.28
CA THR A 407 13.22 -9.20 -29.95
C THR A 407 11.90 -9.71 -30.52
N LEU A 408 11.09 -8.85 -31.15
CA LEU A 408 9.78 -9.18 -31.69
C LEU A 408 9.89 -10.26 -32.77
N ARG A 409 9.12 -11.33 -32.58
CA ARG A 409 8.89 -12.39 -33.56
C ARG A 409 7.40 -12.56 -33.75
N GLU A 410 7.00 -12.59 -35.01
CA GLU A 410 5.59 -12.67 -35.42
C GLU A 410 5.38 -13.93 -36.24
N PHE A 411 4.22 -14.56 -36.07
CA PHE A 411 3.75 -15.65 -36.90
C PHE A 411 2.23 -15.73 -36.85
N ARG A 412 1.62 -16.35 -37.86
CA ARG A 412 0.18 -16.60 -37.91
C ARG A 412 -0.09 -18.08 -37.71
N GLU A 413 -1.07 -18.39 -36.90
CA GLU A 413 -1.64 -19.73 -36.73
C GLU A 413 -3.16 -19.58 -36.86
N LYS A 414 -3.74 -20.17 -37.90
CA LYS A 414 -5.12 -19.89 -38.35
C LYS A 414 -5.30 -18.38 -38.64
N GLU A 415 -6.38 -17.78 -38.13
CA GLU A 415 -6.73 -16.36 -38.30
C GLU A 415 -6.07 -15.45 -37.24
N VAL A 416 -5.20 -15.99 -36.38
CA VAL A 416 -4.63 -15.24 -35.26
C VAL A 416 -3.17 -14.87 -35.53
N LEU A 417 -2.85 -13.58 -35.37
CA LEU A 417 -1.48 -13.07 -35.37
C LEU A 417 -0.89 -13.17 -33.96
N TYR A 418 0.22 -13.89 -33.81
CA TYR A 418 0.93 -14.06 -32.54
C TYR A 418 2.22 -13.25 -32.50
N GLN A 419 2.56 -12.75 -31.31
CA GLN A 419 3.78 -12.00 -31.04
C GLN A 419 4.52 -12.57 -29.83
N ALA A 420 5.79 -12.88 -30.03
CA ALA A 420 6.76 -13.22 -28.99
C ALA A 420 7.81 -12.12 -28.85
N TYR A 421 8.04 -11.63 -27.64
CA TYR A 421 9.03 -10.58 -27.39
C TYR A 421 9.45 -10.52 -25.92
N PHE A 422 10.65 -9.97 -25.70
CA PHE A 422 11.07 -9.48 -24.39
C PHE A 422 10.69 -8.01 -24.24
N TYR A 423 10.31 -7.60 -23.04
CA TYR A 423 10.00 -6.21 -22.75
C TYR A 423 10.40 -5.83 -21.32
N ALA A 424 10.61 -4.54 -21.10
CA ALA A 424 10.76 -3.98 -19.77
C ALA A 424 9.38 -3.55 -19.25
N THR A 425 9.04 -3.97 -18.03
CA THR A 425 7.86 -3.47 -17.31
C THR A 425 8.04 -2.00 -16.91
N GLU A 426 6.99 -1.36 -16.38
CA GLU A 426 7.03 0.03 -15.90
C GLU A 426 8.12 0.30 -14.84
N ASN A 427 8.53 -0.74 -14.09
CA ASN A 427 9.62 -0.66 -13.10
C ASN A 427 10.97 -1.11 -13.68
N ASN A 428 11.12 -1.04 -15.01
CA ASN A 428 12.25 -1.48 -15.81
C ASN A 428 12.63 -2.95 -15.65
N ARG A 429 11.74 -3.82 -15.15
CA ARG A 429 12.06 -5.24 -14.95
C ARG A 429 11.79 -6.05 -16.21
N LEU A 430 12.72 -6.94 -16.58
CA LEU A 430 12.65 -7.76 -17.78
C LEU A 430 11.53 -8.81 -17.67
N SER A 431 10.84 -9.03 -18.78
CA SER A 431 9.82 -10.08 -18.93
C SER A 431 9.80 -10.58 -20.36
N TYR A 432 9.38 -11.83 -20.53
CA TYR A 432 9.08 -12.43 -21.82
C TYR A 432 7.57 -12.65 -21.95
N ARG A 433 7.02 -12.42 -23.13
CA ARG A 433 5.59 -12.63 -23.40
C ARG A 433 5.41 -13.28 -24.77
N MET A 434 4.55 -14.29 -24.80
CA MET A 434 3.90 -14.82 -26.00
C MET A 434 2.40 -14.58 -25.88
N ALA A 435 1.80 -13.87 -26.84
CA ALA A 435 0.37 -13.59 -26.85
C ALA A 435 -0.12 -13.27 -28.28
N PRO A 436 -1.44 -13.28 -28.54
CA PRO A 436 -1.99 -12.67 -29.75
C PRO A 436 -1.61 -11.19 -29.79
N ALA A 437 -1.37 -10.67 -30.98
CA ALA A 437 -1.01 -9.29 -31.18
C ALA A 437 -2.11 -8.39 -30.60
N SER A 438 -1.71 -7.45 -29.73
CA SER A 438 -2.64 -6.61 -28.99
C SER A 438 -2.62 -5.18 -29.51
N ILE A 439 -3.77 -4.53 -29.53
CA ILE A 439 -3.86 -3.11 -29.89
C ILE A 439 -3.13 -2.27 -28.84
N MET A 440 -2.17 -1.47 -29.29
CA MET A 440 -1.68 -0.30 -28.59
C MET A 440 -2.64 0.85 -28.86
N THR A 441 -3.11 1.52 -27.82
CA THR A 441 -4.00 2.66 -27.95
C THR A 441 -3.63 3.74 -26.95
N ASP A 442 -3.79 4.99 -27.37
CA ASP A 442 -3.63 6.17 -26.53
C ASP A 442 -4.70 7.19 -26.90
N ILE A 443 -5.65 7.43 -25.99
CA ILE A 443 -6.55 8.58 -26.14
C ILE A 443 -5.85 9.83 -25.65
N HIS A 444 -5.82 10.85 -26.50
CA HIS A 444 -5.37 12.18 -26.13
C HIS A 444 -6.49 12.99 -25.47
N THR A 445 -7.71 12.93 -26.04
CA THR A 445 -8.88 13.66 -25.52
C THR A 445 -10.16 12.84 -25.70
N ALA A 446 -11.06 12.95 -24.73
CA ALA A 446 -12.43 12.47 -24.83
C ALA A 446 -13.35 13.42 -24.06
N GLU A 447 -14.30 14.03 -24.76
CA GLU A 447 -15.21 15.02 -24.17
C GLU A 447 -16.59 14.92 -24.84
N ILE A 448 -17.63 15.11 -24.03
CA ILE A 448 -18.97 15.39 -24.52
C ILE A 448 -19.19 16.90 -24.54
N LYS A 449 -19.44 17.46 -25.73
CA LYS A 449 -19.74 18.89 -25.93
C LYS A 449 -20.82 19.07 -26.99
N GLU A 450 -21.77 19.95 -26.71
CA GLU A 450 -22.83 20.36 -27.66
C GLU A 450 -23.61 19.17 -28.29
N GLY A 451 -23.82 18.10 -27.51
CA GLY A 451 -24.55 16.91 -27.97
C GLY A 451 -23.74 15.95 -28.86
N THR A 452 -22.43 16.16 -28.95
CA THR A 452 -21.49 15.27 -29.63
C THR A 452 -20.47 14.72 -28.63
N LEU A 453 -20.05 13.48 -28.86
CA LEU A 453 -18.89 12.87 -28.22
C LEU A 453 -17.70 13.06 -29.16
N LYS A 454 -16.72 13.85 -28.73
CA LYS A 454 -15.45 14.03 -29.44
C LYS A 454 -14.39 13.14 -28.80
N ILE A 455 -13.72 12.31 -29.58
CA ILE A 455 -12.62 11.46 -29.13
C ILE A 455 -11.47 11.57 -30.11
N CYS A 456 -10.29 11.90 -29.60
CA CYS A 456 -9.06 11.95 -30.38
C CYS A 456 -8.02 11.02 -29.79
N GLY A 457 -7.33 10.25 -30.62
CA GLY A 457 -6.30 9.33 -30.16
C GLY A 457 -5.61 8.61 -31.31
N HIS A 458 -4.82 7.63 -30.92
CA HIS A 458 -4.12 6.72 -31.82
C HIS A 458 -4.41 5.28 -31.41
N ALA A 459 -4.57 4.39 -32.38
CA ALA A 459 -4.65 2.97 -32.13
C ALA A 459 -4.03 2.16 -33.28
N GLU A 460 -3.13 1.25 -32.92
CA GLU A 460 -2.46 0.36 -33.87
C GLU A 460 -2.18 -1.00 -33.23
N ILE A 461 -2.09 -2.05 -34.03
CA ILE A 461 -1.35 -3.25 -33.66
C ILE A 461 0.10 -2.99 -34.05
N GLU A 462 1.01 -2.94 -33.06
CA GLU A 462 2.44 -2.76 -33.35
C GLU A 462 2.92 -3.89 -34.26
N ARG A 463 3.59 -3.56 -35.37
CA ARG A 463 4.14 -4.54 -36.31
C ARG A 463 5.64 -4.38 -36.45
N LYS A 464 6.31 -5.47 -36.84
CA LYS A 464 7.75 -5.43 -37.07
C LYS A 464 8.11 -4.58 -38.29
N ASP A 465 7.34 -4.72 -39.37
CA ASP A 465 7.53 -4.00 -40.63
C ASP A 465 6.52 -2.85 -40.76
N ASN A 466 7.01 -1.66 -41.10
CA ASN A 466 6.16 -0.45 -41.16
C ASN A 466 5.12 -0.50 -42.29
N GLN A 467 5.31 -1.33 -43.32
CA GLN A 467 4.34 -1.48 -44.41
C GLN A 467 3.06 -2.18 -43.92
N ASP A 468 3.20 -3.16 -43.03
CA ASP A 468 2.09 -3.88 -42.41
C ASP A 468 1.21 -2.99 -41.52
N LEU A 469 1.70 -1.81 -41.11
CA LEU A 469 0.90 -0.83 -40.38
C LEU A 469 -0.14 -0.16 -41.30
N LEU A 470 0.17 0.00 -42.59
CA LEU A 470 -0.70 0.69 -43.56
C LEU A 470 -1.89 -0.16 -44.02
N GLU A 471 -1.85 -1.47 -43.76
CA GLU A 471 -2.91 -2.42 -44.14
C GLU A 471 -3.98 -2.58 -43.04
N GLN A 472 -3.81 -1.91 -41.90
CA GLN A 472 -4.73 -2.02 -40.76
C GLN A 472 -5.97 -1.13 -40.95
N GLU A 473 -7.15 -1.73 -40.79
CA GLU A 473 -8.43 -1.02 -40.78
C GLU A 473 -8.87 -0.74 -39.34
N LEU A 474 -9.00 0.55 -38.98
CA LEU A 474 -9.41 0.99 -37.65
C LEU A 474 -10.88 1.44 -37.62
N CYS A 475 -11.61 1.02 -36.61
CA CYS A 475 -12.91 1.59 -36.28
C CYS A 475 -13.11 1.78 -34.77
N ILE A 476 -13.94 2.77 -34.43
CA ILE A 476 -14.44 2.99 -33.08
C ILE A 476 -15.79 2.30 -32.95
N VAL A 477 -15.93 1.49 -31.91
CA VAL A 477 -17.15 0.74 -31.61
C VAL A 477 -17.72 1.25 -30.29
N ILE A 478 -18.99 1.64 -30.29
CA ILE A 478 -19.74 1.96 -29.08
C ILE A 478 -20.76 0.85 -28.88
N ARG A 479 -20.64 0.10 -27.79
CA ARG A 479 -21.47 -1.08 -27.52
C ARG A 479 -22.21 -0.93 -26.20
N ASN A 480 -23.50 -1.23 -26.18
CA ASN A 480 -24.24 -1.38 -24.92
C ASN A 480 -23.75 -2.64 -24.20
N ARG A 481 -23.35 -2.49 -22.93
CA ARG A 481 -22.75 -3.56 -22.14
C ARG A 481 -23.68 -4.76 -21.91
N ASP A 482 -24.98 -4.53 -21.83
CA ASP A 482 -25.95 -5.55 -21.46
C ASP A 482 -26.59 -6.20 -22.69
N THR A 483 -26.82 -5.42 -23.75
CA THR A 483 -27.55 -5.88 -24.95
C THR A 483 -26.62 -6.30 -26.09
N GLU A 484 -25.35 -5.93 -26.00
CA GLU A 484 -24.31 -6.13 -27.02
C GLU A 484 -24.56 -5.44 -28.36
N GLU A 485 -25.65 -4.68 -28.50
CA GLU A 485 -25.88 -3.82 -29.66
C GLU A 485 -24.77 -2.78 -29.80
N GLU A 486 -24.28 -2.59 -31.02
CA GLU A 486 -23.14 -1.72 -31.30
C GLU A 486 -23.36 -0.77 -32.48
N PHE A 487 -22.69 0.38 -32.42
CA PHE A 487 -22.46 1.26 -33.56
C PHE A 487 -20.97 1.31 -33.87
N VAL A 488 -20.65 1.23 -35.17
CA VAL A 488 -19.28 1.21 -35.68
C VAL A 488 -19.02 2.47 -36.49
N PHE A 489 -17.91 3.14 -36.19
CA PHE A 489 -17.44 4.36 -36.84
C PHE A 489 -16.05 4.10 -37.43
N TYR A 490 -15.97 3.92 -38.74
CA TYR A 490 -14.70 3.71 -39.46
C TYR A 490 -13.82 4.96 -39.43
N GLN A 491 -12.51 4.77 -39.35
CA GLN A 491 -11.51 5.84 -39.29
C GLN A 491 -10.57 5.78 -40.49
N ASP A 492 -10.15 6.95 -40.97
CA ASP A 492 -9.16 7.08 -42.04
C ASP A 492 -7.75 7.07 -41.42
N GLY A 493 -7.16 5.88 -41.30
CA GLY A 493 -5.83 5.67 -40.71
C GLY A 493 -5.85 5.29 -39.23
N LEU A 494 -4.66 5.27 -38.62
CA LEU A 494 -4.45 4.80 -37.23
C LEU A 494 -4.60 5.91 -36.18
N ASP A 495 -4.47 7.17 -36.61
CA ASP A 495 -4.85 8.35 -35.84
C ASP A 495 -6.31 8.68 -36.10
N PHE A 496 -7.09 8.88 -35.04
CA PHE A 496 -8.51 9.18 -35.14
C PHE A 496 -8.85 10.50 -34.42
N ASP A 497 -9.66 11.34 -35.08
CA ASP A 497 -10.35 12.50 -34.51
C ASP A 497 -11.84 12.39 -34.86
N THR A 498 -12.57 11.66 -34.03
CA THR A 498 -13.94 11.26 -34.32
C THR A 498 -14.93 12.12 -33.54
N CYS A 499 -15.93 12.65 -34.25
CA CYS A 499 -17.07 13.34 -33.65
C CYS A 499 -18.33 12.51 -33.85
N ILE A 500 -18.89 12.00 -32.75
CA ILE A 500 -20.05 11.09 -32.75
C ILE A 500 -21.27 11.84 -32.22
N PRO A 501 -22.31 12.08 -33.03
CA PRO A 501 -23.56 12.66 -32.55
C PRO A 501 -24.22 11.75 -31.51
N LEU A 502 -24.45 12.23 -30.29
CA LEU A 502 -25.03 11.41 -29.22
C LEU A 502 -26.48 10.99 -29.52
N MET A 503 -27.19 11.74 -30.36
CA MET A 503 -28.52 11.34 -30.85
C MET A 503 -28.48 10.08 -31.71
N ALA A 504 -27.37 9.80 -32.41
CA ALA A 504 -27.22 8.56 -33.17
C ALA A 504 -27.17 7.33 -32.26
N LEU A 505 -26.70 7.50 -31.02
CA LEU A 505 -26.60 6.42 -30.02
C LEU A 505 -27.92 6.16 -29.29
N LYS A 506 -28.99 6.90 -29.59
CA LYS A 506 -30.25 6.84 -28.85
C LYS A 506 -30.88 5.45 -28.86
N SER A 507 -30.73 4.68 -29.93
CA SER A 507 -31.23 3.30 -30.00
C SER A 507 -30.50 2.35 -29.06
N LEU A 508 -29.28 2.67 -28.62
CA LEU A 508 -28.55 1.88 -27.63
C LEU A 508 -29.08 2.10 -26.19
N PHE A 509 -29.95 3.08 -25.96
CA PHE A 509 -30.53 3.34 -24.64
C PHE A 509 -31.81 2.53 -24.47
N GLN A 510 -31.70 1.35 -23.86
CA GLN A 510 -32.81 0.41 -23.71
C GLN A 510 -33.42 0.45 -22.29
N LYS A 511 -32.62 0.82 -21.28
CA LYS A 511 -33.03 0.84 -19.87
C LYS A 511 -33.01 2.27 -19.33
N SER A 512 -33.56 2.44 -18.13
CA SER A 512 -33.45 3.71 -17.39
C SER A 512 -31.99 4.05 -17.04
N GLN A 513 -31.13 3.04 -16.97
CA GLN A 513 -29.69 3.19 -16.82
C GLN A 513 -28.99 2.17 -17.72
N ASP A 514 -28.14 2.63 -18.62
CA ASP A 514 -27.28 1.80 -19.45
C ASP A 514 -25.82 2.23 -19.32
N ILE A 515 -24.92 1.29 -19.63
CA ILE A 515 -23.50 1.56 -19.77
C ILE A 515 -23.10 1.25 -21.21
N LEU A 516 -22.59 2.25 -21.92
CA LEU A 516 -21.97 2.06 -23.21
C LEU A 516 -20.46 1.99 -23.05
N ASP A 517 -19.88 0.87 -23.42
CA ASP A 517 -18.43 0.67 -23.48
C ASP A 517 -17.91 1.10 -24.85
N LEU A 518 -16.75 1.75 -24.86
CA LEU A 518 -16.10 2.22 -26.07
C LEU A 518 -14.90 1.34 -26.38
N TYR A 519 -14.76 0.94 -27.64
CA TYR A 519 -13.67 0.11 -28.12
C TYR A 519 -13.03 0.66 -29.40
N VAL A 520 -11.75 0.38 -29.57
CA VAL A 520 -11.09 0.38 -30.87
C VAL A 520 -11.07 -1.05 -31.36
N ARG A 521 -11.47 -1.24 -32.62
CA ARG A 521 -11.39 -2.52 -33.31
C ARG A 521 -10.48 -2.32 -34.52
N ILE A 522 -9.45 -3.15 -34.59
CA ILE A 522 -8.49 -3.17 -35.68
C ILE A 522 -8.59 -4.50 -36.39
N LYS A 523 -8.69 -4.45 -37.72
CA LYS A 523 -8.58 -5.60 -38.60
C LYS A 523 -7.25 -5.54 -39.34
N ASP A 524 -6.51 -6.65 -39.30
CA ASP A 524 -5.21 -6.85 -39.93
C ASP A 524 -5.22 -8.16 -40.74
N GLY A 525 -5.56 -8.05 -42.03
CA GLY A 525 -5.97 -9.20 -42.84
C GLY A 525 -7.21 -9.86 -42.23
N GLU A 526 -7.13 -11.16 -41.94
CA GLU A 526 -8.20 -11.91 -41.25
C GLU A 526 -8.18 -11.75 -39.72
N TYR A 527 -7.11 -11.17 -39.16
CA TYR A 527 -6.99 -11.03 -37.72
C TYR A 527 -7.75 -9.80 -37.23
N ILE A 528 -8.81 -10.01 -36.44
CA ILE A 528 -9.59 -8.94 -35.82
C ILE A 528 -9.25 -8.91 -34.33
N GLN A 529 -8.89 -7.73 -33.84
CA GLN A 529 -8.71 -7.49 -32.41
C GLN A 529 -9.54 -6.30 -31.96
N GLU A 530 -9.97 -6.34 -30.70
CA GLU A 530 -10.74 -5.26 -30.08
C GLU A 530 -10.18 -4.93 -28.69
N ARG A 531 -10.15 -3.64 -28.35
CA ARG A 531 -9.69 -3.17 -27.03
C ARG A 531 -10.50 -1.98 -26.57
N LYS A 532 -10.87 -1.94 -25.28
CA LYS A 532 -11.52 -0.76 -24.69
C LYS A 532 -10.62 0.46 -24.82
N ILE A 533 -11.18 1.59 -25.24
CA ILE A 533 -10.42 2.82 -25.42
C ILE A 533 -10.22 3.50 -24.06
N GLY A 534 -9.01 4.01 -23.79
CA GLY A 534 -8.70 4.66 -22.52
C GLY A 534 -7.48 5.56 -22.56
N PHE A 535 -7.33 6.39 -21.52
CA PHE A 535 -6.18 7.26 -21.33
C PHE A 535 -5.00 6.51 -20.73
N LYS A 536 -3.76 6.79 -21.17
CA LYS A 536 -2.55 6.29 -20.49
C LYS A 536 -2.31 6.96 -19.14
N GLN A 537 -2.60 8.26 -19.03
CA GLN A 537 -2.48 9.04 -17.79
C GLN A 537 -3.81 9.72 -17.49
N TYR A 538 -4.35 9.46 -16.29
CA TYR A 538 -5.66 9.97 -15.89
C TYR A 538 -5.78 10.04 -14.36
N ASN A 539 -6.71 10.87 -13.90
CA ASN A 539 -7.19 10.84 -12.53
C ASN A 539 -8.51 10.10 -12.50
N TYR A 540 -8.56 8.98 -11.79
CA TYR A 540 -9.78 8.20 -11.62
C TYR A 540 -10.50 8.58 -10.34
N TYR A 541 -11.78 8.91 -10.49
CA TYR A 541 -12.71 9.08 -9.39
C TYR A 541 -14.01 8.33 -9.71
N LYS A 542 -14.37 7.36 -8.87
CA LYS A 542 -15.54 6.50 -9.04
C LYS A 542 -16.86 7.26 -8.99
N ASP A 543 -16.91 8.31 -8.17
CA ASP A 543 -18.07 9.16 -7.92
C ASP A 543 -18.09 10.42 -8.80
N ASN A 544 -17.21 10.52 -9.81
CA ASN A 544 -17.11 11.67 -10.70
C ASN A 544 -17.28 11.27 -12.18
N TYR A 545 -17.33 12.26 -13.05
CA TYR A 545 -17.36 12.13 -14.49
C TYR A 545 -16.41 13.17 -15.14
N LEU A 546 -16.04 12.95 -16.41
CA LEU A 546 -15.21 13.85 -17.20
C LEU A 546 -16.02 15.01 -17.77
N SER A 547 -17.15 14.66 -18.38
CA SER A 547 -18.09 15.59 -18.98
C SER A 547 -19.49 14.98 -18.95
N SER A 548 -20.52 15.81 -18.96
CA SER A 548 -21.90 15.36 -18.98
C SER A 548 -22.76 16.23 -19.89
N THR A 549 -23.84 15.67 -20.42
CA THR A 549 -24.85 16.43 -21.17
C THR A 549 -26.24 15.87 -20.95
N PHE A 550 -27.24 16.59 -21.45
CA PHE A 550 -28.64 16.19 -21.43
C PHE A 550 -29.18 16.04 -22.85
N LEU A 551 -29.77 14.89 -23.14
CA LEU A 551 -30.64 14.70 -24.29
C LEU A 551 -32.08 14.93 -23.85
N LYS A 552 -32.59 16.13 -24.15
CA LYS A 552 -33.94 16.54 -23.76
C LYS A 552 -34.98 15.82 -24.60
N GLY A 553 -35.89 15.11 -23.94
CA GLY A 553 -37.10 14.57 -24.56
C GLY A 553 -38.36 15.29 -24.11
N LYS A 554 -39.52 14.87 -24.65
CA LYS A 554 -40.82 15.49 -24.34
C LYS A 554 -41.22 15.31 -22.88
N GLU A 555 -41.17 14.07 -22.39
CA GLU A 555 -41.54 13.72 -21.01
C GLU A 555 -40.33 13.25 -20.20
N PHE A 556 -39.47 12.46 -20.82
CA PHE A 556 -38.24 11.92 -20.23
C PHE A 556 -37.03 12.57 -20.87
N SER A 557 -36.01 12.86 -20.07
CA SER A 557 -34.69 13.27 -20.53
C SER A 557 -33.66 12.23 -20.10
N THR A 558 -32.62 12.08 -20.92
CA THR A 558 -31.48 11.22 -20.60
C THR A 558 -30.27 12.10 -20.30
N GLN A 559 -29.72 11.97 -19.09
CA GLN A 559 -28.42 12.52 -18.74
C GLN A 559 -27.35 11.51 -19.13
N LEU A 560 -26.27 11.97 -19.76
CA LEU A 560 -25.14 11.13 -20.17
C LEU A 560 -23.90 11.62 -19.44
N PHE A 561 -23.15 10.67 -18.89
CA PHE A 561 -21.90 10.92 -18.20
C PHE A 561 -20.77 10.18 -18.89
N LEU A 562 -19.80 10.92 -19.39
CA LEU A 562 -18.53 10.34 -19.81
C LEU A 562 -17.70 10.05 -18.56
N THR A 563 -17.41 8.79 -18.30
CA THR A 563 -16.75 8.35 -17.06
C THR A 563 -15.57 7.44 -17.39
N LEU A 564 -14.75 7.18 -16.37
CA LEU A 564 -13.60 6.29 -16.47
C LEU A 564 -13.82 5.01 -15.68
N THR A 565 -13.13 3.95 -16.07
CA THR A 565 -12.88 2.78 -15.21
C THR A 565 -11.60 3.00 -14.39
N PRO A 566 -11.33 2.18 -13.36
CA PRO A 566 -10.04 2.20 -12.64
C PRO A 566 -8.82 1.96 -13.53
N TYR A 567 -9.01 1.46 -14.76
CA TYR A 567 -7.97 1.23 -15.76
C TYR A 567 -7.88 2.34 -16.81
N GLY A 568 -8.65 3.43 -16.66
CA GLY A 568 -8.61 4.59 -17.56
C GLY A 568 -9.45 4.42 -18.82
N ASN A 569 -10.20 3.32 -18.93
CA ASN A 569 -11.09 3.10 -20.06
C ASN A 569 -12.28 4.05 -19.98
N VAL A 570 -12.61 4.66 -21.12
CA VAL A 570 -13.75 5.56 -21.27
C VAL A 570 -15.02 4.74 -21.43
N LYS A 571 -16.09 5.15 -20.74
CA LYS A 571 -17.44 4.61 -20.90
C LYS A 571 -18.47 5.74 -20.78
N ILE A 572 -19.62 5.56 -21.39
CA ILE A 572 -20.78 6.45 -21.20
C ILE A 572 -21.76 5.76 -20.27
N GLU A 573 -22.14 6.43 -19.20
CA GLU A 573 -23.25 6.01 -18.35
C GLU A 573 -24.46 6.89 -18.69
N THR A 574 -25.61 6.25 -18.92
CA THR A 574 -26.86 6.95 -19.21
C THR A 574 -27.77 6.86 -18.00
N PHE A 575 -28.52 7.94 -17.77
CA PHE A 575 -29.50 8.01 -16.70
C PHE A 575 -30.75 8.73 -17.22
N GLN A 576 -31.80 7.96 -17.48
CA GLN A 576 -33.07 8.47 -17.99
C GLN A 576 -34.09 8.63 -16.86
N GLN A 577 -34.68 9.82 -16.77
CA GLN A 577 -35.74 10.15 -15.82
C GLN A 577 -36.74 11.15 -16.41
N LYS A 578 -37.89 11.28 -15.73
CA LYS A 578 -38.86 12.34 -16.04
C LYS A 578 -38.22 13.71 -15.88
N ASN A 579 -38.62 14.65 -16.74
CA ASN A 579 -38.11 16.03 -16.71
C ASN A 579 -38.28 16.70 -15.33
N GLU A 580 -39.38 16.44 -14.63
CA GLU A 580 -39.66 16.98 -13.29
C GLU A 580 -38.59 16.61 -12.24
N VAL A 581 -37.96 15.45 -12.37
CA VAL A 581 -36.96 14.95 -11.42
C VAL A 581 -35.66 15.77 -11.52
N PHE A 582 -35.27 16.14 -12.74
CA PHE A 582 -34.12 17.03 -12.96
C PHE A 582 -34.41 18.47 -12.52
N ASP A 583 -35.66 18.92 -12.64
CA ASP A 583 -36.07 20.22 -12.11
C ASP A 583 -35.96 20.25 -10.58
N LEU A 584 -36.38 19.20 -9.87
CA LEU A 584 -36.22 19.07 -8.43
C LEU A 584 -34.75 19.13 -8.01
N LEU A 585 -33.87 18.38 -8.70
CA LEU A 585 -32.42 18.42 -8.45
C LEU A 585 -31.85 19.84 -8.62
N ARG A 586 -32.23 20.53 -9.69
CA ARG A 586 -31.78 21.91 -9.96
C ARG A 586 -32.21 22.87 -8.86
N VAL A 587 -33.48 22.80 -8.44
CA VAL A 587 -34.02 23.65 -7.36
C VAL A 587 -33.29 23.36 -6.05
N ALA A 588 -33.15 22.10 -5.66
CA ALA A 588 -32.46 21.71 -4.43
C ALA A 588 -30.98 22.14 -4.41
N ASN A 589 -30.30 22.12 -5.56
CA ASN A 589 -28.92 22.57 -5.66
C ASN A 589 -28.75 24.10 -5.56
N GLN A 590 -29.79 24.86 -5.90
CA GLN A 590 -29.81 26.33 -5.78
C GLN A 590 -30.25 26.80 -4.39
N ASP A 591 -30.91 25.92 -3.63
CA ASP A 591 -31.32 26.22 -2.26
C ASP A 591 -30.11 26.43 -1.35
N ASN A 592 -30.09 27.57 -0.67
CA ASN A 592 -29.04 27.95 0.27
C ASN A 592 -29.48 27.81 1.72
N ASP A 593 -30.73 27.41 1.97
CA ASP A 593 -31.20 27.17 3.33
C ASP A 593 -30.51 25.91 3.89
N VAL A 594 -29.71 26.12 4.94
CA VAL A 594 -28.85 25.11 5.58
C VAL A 594 -29.64 24.33 6.64
N SER A 595 -30.96 24.55 6.78
CA SER A 595 -31.84 23.73 7.62
C SER A 595 -32.04 22.33 7.02
N ARG A 596 -30.96 21.56 6.95
CA ARG A 596 -31.00 20.16 6.51
C ARG A 596 -31.86 19.38 7.49
N ASN A 597 -32.97 18.85 7.02
CA ASN A 597 -33.71 17.82 7.74
C ASN A 597 -32.74 16.66 8.05
N GLN A 598 -32.87 16.06 9.23
CA GLN A 598 -32.02 14.96 9.67
C GLN A 598 -32.43 13.63 9.02
N VAL A 599 -32.59 13.64 7.69
CA VAL A 599 -32.94 12.44 6.90
C VAL A 599 -31.68 11.60 6.69
N TRP A 600 -31.79 10.32 7.07
CA TRP A 600 -30.74 9.33 6.88
C TRP A 600 -31.17 8.33 5.82
N LEU A 601 -30.36 8.16 4.79
CA LEU A 601 -30.55 7.11 3.79
C LEU A 601 -29.65 5.93 4.12
N ILE A 602 -30.25 4.75 4.24
CA ILE A 602 -29.57 3.50 4.52
C ILE A 602 -29.87 2.50 3.39
N GLY A 603 -28.87 1.73 2.97
CA GLY A 603 -29.11 0.58 2.12
C GLY A 603 -27.86 -0.25 1.83
N GLU A 604 -27.97 -1.06 0.79
CA GLU A 604 -26.93 -1.98 0.32
C GLU A 604 -26.96 -2.07 -1.21
N ARG A 605 -26.96 -3.27 -1.80
CA ARG A 605 -27.30 -3.42 -3.21
C ARG A 605 -28.79 -3.09 -3.43
N PRO A 606 -29.18 -2.57 -4.60
CA PRO A 606 -30.56 -2.19 -4.89
C PRO A 606 -31.58 -3.32 -4.70
N ASP A 607 -31.15 -4.56 -4.88
CA ASP A 607 -31.98 -5.75 -4.94
C ASP A 607 -32.10 -6.50 -3.61
N THR A 608 -31.38 -6.11 -2.55
CA THR A 608 -31.33 -6.88 -1.28
C THR A 608 -31.65 -6.06 -0.04
N ALA A 609 -32.17 -6.74 0.99
CA ALA A 609 -32.29 -6.20 2.36
C ALA A 609 -32.06 -7.31 3.39
N GLN A 610 -30.80 -7.72 3.51
CA GLN A 610 -30.38 -8.82 4.38
C GLN A 610 -28.99 -8.68 5.00
N ASP A 611 -28.21 -7.66 4.60
CA ASP A 611 -26.81 -7.49 5.03
C ASP A 611 -26.67 -6.40 6.11
N THR A 612 -25.44 -5.90 6.34
CA THR A 612 -25.10 -4.83 7.29
C THR A 612 -26.03 -3.62 7.18
N GLY A 613 -26.40 -3.22 5.96
CA GLY A 613 -27.33 -2.11 5.73
C GLY A 613 -28.69 -2.37 6.38
N TYR A 614 -29.28 -3.54 6.11
CA TYR A 614 -30.56 -3.94 6.68
C TYR A 614 -30.51 -4.05 8.22
N HIS A 615 -29.48 -4.71 8.77
CA HIS A 615 -29.37 -4.88 10.22
C HIS A 615 -29.22 -3.55 10.96
N PHE A 616 -28.44 -2.62 10.39
CA PHE A 616 -28.32 -1.27 10.96
C PHE A 616 -29.65 -0.50 10.87
N PHE A 617 -30.33 -0.55 9.73
CA PHE A 617 -31.65 0.08 9.57
C PHE A 617 -32.68 -0.47 10.57
N LYS A 618 -32.72 -1.79 10.76
CA LYS A 618 -33.59 -2.43 11.76
C LYS A 618 -33.29 -1.91 13.16
N TYR A 619 -32.02 -1.80 13.54
CA TYR A 619 -31.63 -1.21 14.82
C TYR A 619 -32.12 0.23 14.96
N MET A 620 -31.92 1.07 13.94
CA MET A 620 -32.39 2.46 13.92
C MET A 620 -33.91 2.55 14.10
N ARG A 621 -34.70 1.79 13.34
CA ARG A 621 -36.17 1.84 13.42
C ARG A 621 -36.73 1.34 14.76
N THR A 622 -36.00 0.47 15.46
CA THR A 622 -36.46 -0.13 16.72
C THR A 622 -35.97 0.60 17.97
N HIS A 623 -34.78 1.22 17.93
CA HIS A 623 -34.15 1.87 19.08
C HIS A 623 -34.08 3.39 18.98
N HIS A 624 -34.11 3.92 17.75
CA HIS A 624 -33.98 5.36 17.47
C HIS A 624 -35.08 5.86 16.49
N PRO A 625 -36.38 5.62 16.79
CA PRO A 625 -37.47 6.01 15.89
C PRO A 625 -37.62 7.53 15.74
N GLU A 626 -37.01 8.32 16.63
CA GLU A 626 -36.92 9.78 16.55
C GLU A 626 -36.08 10.29 15.37
N ILE A 627 -35.19 9.44 14.83
CA ILE A 627 -34.39 9.77 13.65
C ILE A 627 -35.14 9.35 12.41
N GLU A 628 -35.23 10.28 11.45
CA GLU A 628 -35.88 10.06 10.18
C GLU A 628 -34.98 9.23 9.24
N ALA A 629 -34.92 7.93 9.51
CA ALA A 629 -34.14 6.96 8.73
C ALA A 629 -35.03 6.23 7.72
N TYR A 630 -34.56 6.12 6.49
CA TYR A 630 -35.21 5.40 5.38
C TYR A 630 -34.30 4.31 4.82
N TYR A 631 -34.90 3.18 4.45
CA TYR A 631 -34.24 2.15 3.67
C TYR A 631 -34.55 2.30 2.19
N VAL A 632 -33.52 2.32 1.34
CA VAL A 632 -33.67 2.45 -0.11
C VAL A 632 -33.56 1.08 -0.78
N ILE A 633 -34.56 0.72 -1.60
CA ILE A 633 -34.63 -0.60 -2.27
C ILE A 633 -35.35 -0.52 -3.62
N GLU A 634 -35.05 -1.44 -4.53
CA GLU A 634 -35.79 -1.60 -5.78
C GLU A 634 -37.19 -2.18 -5.54
N LYS A 635 -38.20 -1.64 -6.24
CA LYS A 635 -39.62 -2.01 -6.09
C LYS A 635 -39.91 -3.50 -6.35
N GLY A 636 -39.12 -4.15 -7.20
CA GLY A 636 -39.26 -5.57 -7.56
C GLY A 636 -38.51 -6.54 -6.65
N SER A 637 -37.76 -6.05 -5.66
CA SER A 637 -36.95 -6.93 -4.81
C SER A 637 -37.81 -7.88 -3.96
N LYS A 638 -37.42 -9.16 -3.91
CA LYS A 638 -38.03 -10.16 -3.02
C LYS A 638 -37.81 -9.86 -1.54
N ASP A 639 -36.82 -9.04 -1.21
CA ASP A 639 -36.45 -8.68 0.16
C ASP A 639 -37.24 -7.52 0.74
N VAL A 640 -38.09 -6.84 -0.05
CA VAL A 640 -39.02 -5.80 0.45
C VAL A 640 -39.84 -6.32 1.65
N LYS A 641 -40.21 -7.61 1.64
CA LYS A 641 -40.92 -8.27 2.74
C LYS A 641 -40.20 -8.16 4.10
N ASN A 642 -38.87 -8.07 4.10
CA ASN A 642 -38.07 -7.93 5.33
C ASN A 642 -38.25 -6.54 5.96
N LEU A 643 -38.64 -5.55 5.16
CA LEU A 643 -38.73 -4.14 5.56
C LEU A 643 -40.15 -3.70 5.94
N LEU A 644 -41.19 -4.39 5.44
CA LEU A 644 -42.59 -3.96 5.60
C LEU A 644 -42.99 -3.67 7.06
N SER A 645 -42.51 -4.49 8.00
CA SER A 645 -42.80 -4.31 9.44
C SER A 645 -42.06 -3.13 10.10
N LEU A 646 -41.02 -2.58 9.45
CA LEU A 646 -40.18 -1.51 9.99
C LEU A 646 -40.61 -0.11 9.50
N GLY A 647 -41.38 -0.04 8.41
CA GLY A 647 -41.78 1.21 7.76
C GLY A 647 -40.61 1.94 7.10
N ASN A 648 -40.84 3.20 6.69
CA ASN A 648 -39.83 4.09 6.09
C ASN A 648 -39.03 3.45 4.93
N ILE A 649 -39.76 2.99 3.91
CA ILE A 649 -39.18 2.34 2.73
C ILE A 649 -39.25 3.33 1.56
N LEU A 650 -38.12 3.58 0.91
CA LEU A 650 -38.05 4.36 -0.32
C LEU A 650 -37.78 3.44 -1.50
N TYR A 651 -38.67 3.48 -2.49
CA TYR A 651 -38.48 2.75 -3.72
C TYR A 651 -37.67 3.58 -4.72
N ILE A 652 -36.58 2.99 -5.22
CA ILE A 652 -35.66 3.65 -6.15
C ILE A 652 -36.44 4.24 -7.34
N GLY A 653 -36.11 5.48 -7.69
CA GLY A 653 -36.72 6.23 -8.80
C GLY A 653 -38.09 6.84 -8.53
N THR A 654 -38.73 6.58 -7.38
CA THR A 654 -40.00 7.25 -7.03
C THR A 654 -39.77 8.72 -6.65
N ARG A 655 -40.82 9.53 -6.77
CA ARG A 655 -40.78 10.95 -6.38
C ARG A 655 -40.42 11.14 -4.91
N GLU A 656 -40.98 10.33 -4.01
CA GLU A 656 -40.64 10.36 -2.58
C GLU A 656 -39.16 10.05 -2.35
N HIS A 657 -38.61 9.04 -3.04
CA HIS A 657 -37.18 8.74 -2.99
C HIS A 657 -36.33 9.91 -3.46
N VAL A 658 -36.71 10.59 -4.56
CA VAL A 658 -36.01 11.79 -5.05
C VAL A 658 -36.04 12.91 -4.00
N GLU A 659 -37.22 13.25 -3.49
CA GLU A 659 -37.40 14.33 -2.52
C GLU A 659 -36.63 14.06 -1.21
N LYS A 660 -36.74 12.85 -0.64
CA LYS A 660 -35.99 12.47 0.57
C LYS A 660 -34.49 12.41 0.33
N SER A 661 -34.05 11.97 -0.85
CA SER A 661 -32.63 11.96 -1.19
C SER A 661 -32.04 13.35 -1.32
N LEU A 662 -32.80 14.33 -1.80
CA LEU A 662 -32.37 15.73 -1.87
C LEU A 662 -32.40 16.43 -0.49
N GLN A 663 -33.17 15.89 0.47
CA GLN A 663 -33.20 16.35 1.88
C GLN A 663 -32.15 15.67 2.77
N ALA A 664 -31.61 14.52 2.34
CA ALA A 664 -30.72 13.68 3.14
C ALA A 664 -29.46 14.43 3.61
N SER A 665 -29.10 14.22 4.88
CA SER A 665 -27.85 14.74 5.47
C SER A 665 -26.85 13.63 5.81
N VAL A 666 -27.30 12.37 5.87
CA VAL A 666 -26.44 11.20 6.12
C VAL A 666 -26.76 10.09 5.12
N PHE A 667 -25.72 9.55 4.50
CA PHE A 667 -25.79 8.45 3.54
C PHE A 667 -24.97 7.27 4.06
N LEU A 668 -25.62 6.14 4.31
CA LEU A 668 -25.01 4.93 4.84
C LEU A 668 -25.25 3.76 3.88
N CYS A 669 -24.18 3.17 3.35
CA CYS A 669 -24.30 2.01 2.47
C CYS A 669 -23.23 0.97 2.80
N SER A 670 -23.59 -0.32 2.78
CA SER A 670 -22.63 -1.42 2.91
C SER A 670 -21.81 -1.66 1.62
N HIS A 671 -22.30 -1.13 0.50
CA HIS A 671 -21.70 -1.19 -0.82
C HIS A 671 -21.44 0.25 -1.34
N ASP A 672 -21.53 0.48 -2.64
CA ASP A 672 -21.41 1.83 -3.20
C ASP A 672 -22.62 2.69 -2.79
N ILE A 673 -22.38 3.93 -2.34
CA ILE A 673 -23.48 4.83 -1.96
C ILE A 673 -24.34 5.19 -3.18
N ASN A 674 -23.79 5.20 -4.41
CA ASN A 674 -24.61 5.48 -5.60
C ASN A 674 -25.73 4.46 -5.83
N TYR A 675 -25.66 3.26 -5.22
CA TYR A 675 -26.75 2.28 -5.31
C TYR A 675 -28.05 2.73 -4.64
N ILE A 676 -27.96 3.66 -3.69
CA ILE A 676 -29.11 4.18 -2.94
C ILE A 676 -29.47 5.61 -3.32
N LEU A 677 -28.91 6.14 -4.41
CA LEU A 677 -29.14 7.52 -4.85
C LEU A 677 -29.98 7.56 -6.14
N PRO A 678 -30.86 8.56 -6.29
CA PRO A 678 -31.59 8.79 -7.52
C PRO A 678 -30.75 9.50 -8.58
N PHE A 679 -29.53 9.93 -8.27
CA PHE A 679 -28.61 10.62 -9.18
C PHE A 679 -27.19 10.15 -8.90
N LYS A 680 -26.24 10.48 -9.80
CA LYS A 680 -24.83 10.44 -9.41
C LYS A 680 -24.63 11.39 -8.24
N GLY A 681 -24.03 10.89 -7.15
CA GLY A 681 -23.91 11.67 -5.91
C GLY A 681 -23.24 13.03 -6.09
N ILE A 682 -22.26 13.14 -7.00
CA ILE A 682 -21.62 14.42 -7.30
C ILE A 682 -22.58 15.48 -7.83
N GLU A 683 -23.73 15.14 -8.41
CA GLU A 683 -24.72 16.11 -8.87
C GLU A 683 -25.48 16.75 -7.70
N MET A 684 -25.57 16.04 -6.56
CA MET A 684 -26.39 16.43 -5.42
C MET A 684 -25.58 17.27 -4.41
N LYS A 685 -25.96 18.52 -4.18
CA LYS A 685 -25.30 19.43 -3.21
C LYS A 685 -25.24 18.82 -1.80
N ASN A 686 -26.36 18.30 -1.32
CA ASN A 686 -26.45 17.68 -0.01
C ASN A 686 -25.61 16.40 0.11
N TYR A 687 -25.39 15.62 -0.96
CA TYR A 687 -24.44 14.52 -0.95
C TYR A 687 -23.00 15.03 -0.80
N ARG A 688 -22.60 16.05 -1.58
CA ARG A 688 -21.24 16.64 -1.52
C ARG A 688 -20.93 17.14 -0.12
N GLU A 689 -21.91 17.74 0.54
CA GLU A 689 -21.76 18.37 1.85
C GLU A 689 -22.23 17.50 3.04
N GLY A 690 -22.84 16.34 2.80
CA GLY A 690 -23.45 15.46 3.80
C GLY A 690 -22.52 14.37 4.31
N LEU A 691 -22.87 13.73 5.42
CA LEU A 691 -22.08 12.67 6.01
C LEU A 691 -22.21 11.39 5.16
N ARG A 692 -21.08 10.73 4.87
CA ARG A 692 -21.01 9.54 4.01
C ARG A 692 -20.33 8.44 4.80
N VAL A 693 -21.05 7.36 5.07
CA VAL A 693 -20.62 6.27 5.94
C VAL A 693 -20.59 4.98 5.13
N PHE A 694 -19.43 4.36 5.05
CA PHE A 694 -19.28 3.04 4.46
C PHE A 694 -19.44 1.99 5.56
N LEU A 695 -20.56 1.27 5.53
CA LEU A 695 -20.91 0.25 6.52
C LEU A 695 -20.18 -1.08 6.26
N GLN A 696 -19.69 -1.29 5.04
CA GLN A 696 -19.01 -2.50 4.59
C GLN A 696 -19.93 -3.75 4.54
N HIS A 697 -19.64 -4.67 3.62
CA HIS A 697 -20.42 -5.90 3.37
C HIS A 697 -19.65 -7.18 3.75
N GLY A 698 -18.55 -7.05 4.49
CA GLY A 698 -17.72 -8.17 4.94
C GLY A 698 -16.30 -7.71 5.27
N VAL A 699 -15.66 -8.35 6.25
CA VAL A 699 -14.31 -7.96 6.73
C VAL A 699 -13.29 -7.98 5.59
N LEU A 700 -12.52 -6.90 5.48
CA LEU A 700 -11.43 -6.75 4.53
C LEU A 700 -10.18 -7.50 5.00
N GLY A 701 -9.38 -7.97 4.04
CA GLY A 701 -8.10 -8.59 4.35
C GLY A 701 -7.59 -9.54 3.29
N ARG A 702 -8.48 -10.05 2.43
CA ARG A 702 -8.09 -11.01 1.38
C ARG A 702 -7.90 -10.32 0.03
N LYS A 703 -8.99 -10.08 -0.70
CA LYS A 703 -8.93 -9.50 -2.04
C LYS A 703 -8.77 -7.98 -2.03
N PRO A 704 -8.03 -7.41 -3.00
CA PRO A 704 -8.07 -5.97 -3.28
C PRO A 704 -9.50 -5.50 -3.60
N VAL A 705 -9.84 -4.29 -3.15
CA VAL A 705 -11.15 -3.66 -3.37
C VAL A 705 -10.99 -2.18 -3.70
N GLU A 706 -11.98 -1.59 -4.37
CA GLU A 706 -11.90 -0.23 -4.95
C GLU A 706 -12.37 0.88 -4.00
N TYR A 707 -12.21 0.70 -2.68
CA TYR A 707 -12.66 1.68 -1.66
C TYR A 707 -11.57 2.66 -1.22
N HIS A 708 -10.42 2.69 -1.90
CA HIS A 708 -9.33 3.63 -1.61
C HIS A 708 -9.80 5.08 -1.68
N LYS A 709 -9.41 5.88 -0.70
CA LYS A 709 -9.79 7.29 -0.58
C LYS A 709 -9.46 8.10 -1.83
N LYS A 710 -8.32 7.80 -2.47
CA LYS A 710 -7.84 8.46 -3.70
C LYS A 710 -8.78 8.27 -4.90
N TYR A 711 -9.63 7.25 -4.89
CA TYR A 711 -10.59 6.97 -5.96
C TYR A 711 -11.94 7.66 -5.79
N TYR A 712 -12.10 8.53 -4.78
CA TYR A 712 -13.34 9.27 -4.57
C TYR A 712 -13.04 10.77 -4.47
N LYS A 713 -13.77 11.57 -5.23
CA LYS A 713 -13.78 13.03 -5.11
C LYS A 713 -14.40 13.44 -3.77
N TYR A 714 -15.44 12.71 -3.35
CA TYR A 714 -16.13 12.84 -2.08
C TYR A 714 -16.01 11.53 -1.29
N PRO A 715 -14.85 11.27 -0.66
CA PRO A 715 -14.62 10.04 0.07
C PRO A 715 -15.54 9.89 1.28
N PHE A 716 -15.58 8.67 1.83
CA PHE A 716 -16.29 8.37 3.05
C PHE A 716 -15.72 9.18 4.22
N HIS A 717 -16.62 9.73 5.03
CA HIS A 717 -16.28 10.39 6.29
C HIS A 717 -16.03 9.38 7.41
N LEU A 718 -16.77 8.27 7.38
CA LEU A 718 -16.62 7.14 8.29
C LEU A 718 -16.50 5.83 7.50
N PHE A 719 -15.50 5.04 7.86
CA PHE A 719 -15.25 3.70 7.33
C PHE A 719 -15.35 2.71 8.50
N ILE A 720 -16.38 1.86 8.47
CA ILE A 720 -16.65 0.90 9.54
C ILE A 720 -15.84 -0.38 9.30
N VAL A 721 -15.11 -0.83 10.32
CA VAL A 721 -14.29 -2.05 10.30
C VAL A 721 -14.51 -2.90 11.55
N SER A 722 -14.00 -4.13 11.53
CA SER A 722 -14.25 -5.17 12.53
C SER A 722 -13.07 -5.43 13.47
N SER A 723 -11.84 -5.06 13.10
CA SER A 723 -10.67 -5.21 13.98
C SER A 723 -9.64 -4.09 13.85
N ILE A 724 -8.72 -4.02 14.82
CA ILE A 724 -7.57 -3.12 14.78
C ILE A 724 -6.65 -3.41 13.58
N PRO A 725 -6.27 -4.67 13.27
CA PRO A 725 -5.49 -4.96 12.07
C PRO A 725 -6.19 -4.57 10.76
N GLU A 726 -7.52 -4.71 10.68
CA GLU A 726 -8.27 -4.23 9.52
C GLU A 726 -8.24 -2.71 9.42
N LYS A 727 -8.40 -2.01 10.54
CA LYS A 727 -8.27 -0.54 10.62
C LYS A 727 -6.91 -0.07 10.11
N GLU A 728 -5.83 -0.72 10.55
CA GLU A 728 -4.46 -0.41 10.12
C GLU A 728 -4.31 -0.57 8.60
N MET A 729 -4.81 -1.67 8.04
CA MET A 729 -4.78 -1.89 6.59
C MET A 729 -5.56 -0.82 5.82
N VAL A 730 -6.74 -0.39 6.29
CA VAL A 730 -7.50 0.69 5.64
C VAL A 730 -6.76 2.04 5.72
N ILE A 731 -5.99 2.29 6.79
CA ILE A 731 -5.16 3.50 6.88
C ILE A 731 -4.01 3.41 5.86
N ASP A 732 -3.26 2.31 5.89
CA ASP A 732 -2.02 2.13 5.11
C ASP A 732 -2.30 2.00 3.61
N GLU A 733 -3.24 1.13 3.23
CA GLU A 733 -3.47 0.79 1.84
C GLU A 733 -4.53 1.70 1.20
N PHE A 734 -5.53 2.16 1.97
CA PHE A 734 -6.67 2.91 1.42
C PHE A 734 -6.55 4.42 1.64
N GLY A 735 -5.60 4.87 2.47
CA GLY A 735 -5.28 6.29 2.66
C GLY A 735 -6.27 7.07 3.52
N TYR A 736 -7.05 6.39 4.36
CA TYR A 736 -7.91 7.03 5.36
C TYR A 736 -7.14 7.40 6.63
N ARG A 737 -7.62 8.40 7.36
CA ARG A 737 -7.04 8.81 8.64
C ARG A 737 -7.57 7.93 9.77
N GLN A 738 -6.80 7.82 10.85
CA GLN A 738 -7.20 7.09 12.06
C GLN A 738 -8.55 7.54 12.64
N SER A 739 -8.91 8.82 12.50
CA SER A 739 -10.18 9.38 12.94
C SER A 739 -11.37 9.03 12.03
N GLU A 740 -11.12 8.63 10.79
CA GLU A 740 -12.14 8.28 9.79
C GLU A 740 -12.49 6.78 9.82
N VAL A 741 -11.62 5.94 10.40
CA VAL A 741 -11.82 4.48 10.44
C VAL A 741 -12.21 4.03 11.85
N LYS A 742 -13.36 3.37 11.98
CA LYS A 742 -13.99 3.01 13.27
C LYS A 742 -14.11 1.51 13.43
N VAL A 743 -13.49 1.00 14.50
CA VAL A 743 -13.61 -0.41 14.89
C VAL A 743 -14.90 -0.54 15.69
N THR A 744 -15.96 -1.02 15.05
CA THR A 744 -17.26 -1.23 15.71
C THR A 744 -17.76 -2.67 15.55
N GLY A 745 -17.22 -3.42 14.57
CA GLY A 745 -17.84 -4.61 14.01
C GLY A 745 -18.97 -4.27 13.04
N LEU A 746 -19.36 -5.24 12.21
CA LEU A 746 -20.47 -5.11 11.26
C LEU A 746 -21.81 -5.34 11.98
N SER A 747 -22.82 -4.51 11.71
CA SER A 747 -24.16 -4.64 12.31
C SER A 747 -24.82 -6.01 12.06
N ARG A 748 -24.50 -6.69 10.95
CA ARG A 748 -25.04 -8.03 10.67
C ARG A 748 -24.61 -9.09 11.68
N PHE A 749 -23.48 -8.88 12.36
CA PHE A 749 -22.98 -9.78 13.40
C PHE A 749 -23.88 -9.82 14.63
N ASP A 750 -24.65 -8.76 14.90
CA ASP A 750 -25.62 -8.74 16.02
C ASP A 750 -26.69 -9.84 15.88
N ASN A 751 -26.94 -10.31 14.65
CA ASN A 751 -27.90 -11.37 14.38
C ASN A 751 -27.27 -12.77 14.35
N LEU A 752 -25.94 -12.93 14.46
CA LEU A 752 -25.26 -14.23 14.37
C LEU A 752 -25.29 -15.04 15.67
N HIS A 753 -26.16 -14.70 16.62
CA HIS A 753 -26.27 -15.38 17.90
C HIS A 753 -27.52 -16.26 17.96
N ASN A 754 -27.47 -17.33 18.77
CA ASN A 754 -28.63 -18.10 19.21
C ASN A 754 -29.49 -18.74 18.09
N LYS A 755 -28.94 -19.75 17.39
CA LYS A 755 -29.75 -20.73 16.64
C LYS A 755 -29.28 -22.13 17.00
N GLU A 756 -30.21 -23.06 17.15
CA GLU A 756 -29.87 -24.49 17.22
C GLU A 756 -29.20 -24.89 15.91
N THR A 757 -28.09 -25.60 16.02
CA THR A 757 -27.36 -26.12 14.87
C THR A 757 -28.03 -27.42 14.40
N GLU A 758 -28.14 -27.57 13.09
CA GLU A 758 -28.48 -28.83 12.44
C GLU A 758 -27.19 -29.58 12.14
N HIS A 759 -27.16 -30.91 12.27
CA HIS A 759 -26.01 -31.77 11.90
C HIS A 759 -25.67 -31.66 10.40
N LYS A 760 -25.01 -30.57 10.01
CA LYS A 760 -24.88 -30.12 8.61
C LYS A 760 -23.53 -29.45 8.33
N ILE A 761 -23.01 -29.70 7.14
CA ILE A 761 -21.81 -29.06 6.57
C ILE A 761 -22.25 -28.10 5.46
N LEU A 762 -21.66 -26.90 5.41
CA LEU A 762 -21.86 -25.93 4.32
C LEU A 762 -20.62 -25.88 3.44
N LEU A 763 -20.76 -26.20 2.15
CA LEU A 763 -19.74 -26.00 1.13
C LEU A 763 -20.05 -24.75 0.30
N ILE A 764 -19.22 -23.71 0.40
CA ILE A 764 -19.46 -22.40 -0.23
C ILE A 764 -18.18 -21.85 -0.92
N PRO A 765 -17.90 -22.25 -2.17
CA PRO A 765 -16.70 -21.82 -2.87
C PRO A 765 -16.80 -20.41 -3.48
N THR A 766 -15.67 -19.74 -3.62
CA THR A 766 -15.58 -18.39 -4.21
C THR A 766 -15.48 -18.45 -5.73
N TRP A 767 -16.11 -17.53 -6.45
CA TRP A 767 -15.98 -17.44 -7.90
C TRP A 767 -14.56 -17.07 -8.37
N ARG A 768 -14.17 -17.59 -9.55
CA ARG A 768 -12.92 -17.29 -10.23
C ARG A 768 -13.16 -16.37 -11.43
N GLU A 769 -12.61 -15.15 -11.38
CA GLU A 769 -12.86 -14.13 -12.41
C GLU A 769 -12.38 -14.52 -13.81
N TRP A 770 -11.39 -15.42 -13.90
CA TRP A 770 -10.86 -15.91 -15.17
C TRP A 770 -11.70 -17.01 -15.84
N LEU A 771 -12.73 -17.53 -15.16
CA LEU A 771 -13.64 -18.57 -15.70
C LEU A 771 -14.82 -17.91 -16.42
N ASN A 772 -14.54 -17.16 -17.48
CA ASN A 772 -15.51 -16.31 -18.15
C ASN A 772 -16.22 -16.96 -19.36
N THR A 773 -15.92 -18.23 -19.68
CA THR A 773 -16.57 -18.99 -20.75
C THR A 773 -16.88 -20.40 -20.27
N SER A 774 -17.89 -21.05 -20.86
CA SER A 774 -18.25 -22.44 -20.52
C SER A 774 -17.08 -23.40 -20.72
N GLU A 775 -16.36 -23.29 -21.84
CA GLU A 775 -15.18 -24.11 -22.13
C GLU A 775 -14.09 -23.97 -21.05
N ARG A 776 -13.76 -22.73 -20.66
CA ARG A 776 -12.77 -22.49 -19.59
C ARG A 776 -13.24 -23.02 -18.25
N PHE A 777 -14.54 -22.93 -17.96
CA PHE A 777 -15.12 -23.44 -16.72
C PHE A 777 -15.01 -24.97 -16.64
N PHE A 778 -15.52 -25.70 -17.65
CA PHE A 778 -15.54 -27.16 -17.64
C PHE A 778 -14.14 -27.79 -17.68
N ASN A 779 -13.17 -27.14 -18.32
CA ASN A 779 -11.77 -27.58 -18.37
C ASN A 779 -10.92 -27.08 -17.18
N SER A 780 -11.52 -26.39 -16.20
CA SER A 780 -10.76 -25.82 -15.07
C SER A 780 -10.50 -26.81 -13.95
N GLU A 781 -9.35 -26.67 -13.28
CA GLU A 781 -9.08 -27.34 -12.00
C GLU A 781 -10.18 -27.03 -10.97
N TYR A 782 -10.69 -25.80 -10.94
CA TYR A 782 -11.77 -25.39 -10.04
C TYR A 782 -13.00 -26.29 -10.16
N PHE A 783 -13.48 -26.52 -11.38
CA PHE A 783 -14.60 -27.43 -11.62
C PHE A 783 -14.25 -28.86 -11.23
N GLN A 784 -13.11 -29.38 -11.72
CA GLN A 784 -12.67 -30.75 -11.48
C GLN A 784 -12.57 -31.08 -9.98
N ARG A 785 -11.98 -30.18 -9.17
CA ARG A 785 -11.79 -30.36 -7.71
C ARG A 785 -13.11 -30.44 -6.96
N TYR A 786 -14.06 -29.54 -7.22
CA TYR A 786 -15.34 -29.55 -6.50
C TYR A 786 -16.24 -30.71 -6.94
N ILE A 787 -16.23 -31.10 -8.22
CA ILE A 787 -16.99 -32.26 -8.67
C ILE A 787 -16.41 -33.56 -8.11
N SER A 788 -15.07 -33.70 -8.13
CA SER A 788 -14.37 -34.83 -7.51
C SER A 788 -14.78 -34.98 -6.03
N LEU A 789 -14.69 -33.89 -5.26
CA LEU A 789 -15.11 -33.88 -3.84
C LEU A 789 -16.58 -34.30 -3.65
N LEU A 790 -17.50 -33.71 -4.41
CA LEU A 790 -18.95 -33.97 -4.27
C LEU A 790 -19.33 -35.41 -4.70
N GLN A 791 -18.52 -36.05 -5.53
CA GLN A 791 -18.74 -37.42 -5.99
C GLN A 791 -17.84 -38.45 -5.27
N ASN A 792 -17.00 -38.00 -4.34
CA ASN A 792 -16.04 -38.86 -3.66
C ASN A 792 -16.76 -39.90 -2.77
N PRO A 793 -16.53 -41.22 -2.98
CA PRO A 793 -17.18 -42.27 -2.19
C PRO A 793 -16.90 -42.17 -0.68
N GLN A 794 -15.69 -41.80 -0.27
CA GLN A 794 -15.32 -41.70 1.14
C GLN A 794 -16.10 -40.58 1.85
N LEU A 795 -16.26 -39.42 1.20
CA LEU A 795 -17.09 -38.35 1.74
C LEU A 795 -18.54 -38.81 1.89
N ASN A 796 -19.08 -39.48 0.88
CA ASN A 796 -20.46 -39.97 0.90
C ASN A 796 -20.69 -41.00 2.02
N ASP A 797 -19.75 -41.92 2.22
CA ASP A 797 -19.81 -42.91 3.30
C ASP A 797 -19.76 -42.24 4.68
N LEU A 798 -18.92 -41.22 4.86
CA LEU A 798 -18.86 -40.43 6.10
C LEU A 798 -20.18 -39.72 6.39
N LEU A 799 -20.71 -38.99 5.40
CA LEU A 799 -21.98 -38.27 5.54
C LEU A 799 -23.14 -39.22 5.88
N ASN A 800 -23.20 -40.40 5.24
CA ASN A 800 -24.21 -41.42 5.54
C ASN A 800 -24.05 -42.04 6.93
N LYS A 801 -22.83 -42.47 7.27
CA LYS A 801 -22.50 -43.11 8.56
C LYS A 801 -22.90 -42.25 9.75
N TYR A 802 -22.62 -40.94 9.68
CA TYR A 802 -22.89 -40.00 10.77
C TYR A 802 -24.19 -39.20 10.58
N LYS A 803 -25.00 -39.50 9.54
CA LYS A 803 -26.28 -38.84 9.21
C LYS A 803 -26.15 -37.32 9.07
N ILE A 804 -25.10 -36.87 8.40
CA ILE A 804 -24.79 -35.47 8.16
C ILE A 804 -25.27 -35.07 6.77
N LYS A 805 -25.87 -33.89 6.66
CA LYS A 805 -26.21 -33.28 5.37
C LYS A 805 -25.11 -32.33 4.92
N LEU A 806 -24.87 -32.23 3.61
CA LEU A 806 -23.98 -31.24 3.02
C LEU A 806 -24.78 -30.31 2.12
N ASP A 807 -24.88 -29.03 2.50
CA ASP A 807 -25.46 -27.99 1.65
C ASP A 807 -24.34 -27.41 0.77
N PHE A 808 -24.44 -27.60 -0.55
CA PHE A 808 -23.55 -27.00 -1.53
C PHE A 808 -24.17 -25.71 -2.06
N TYR A 809 -23.56 -24.57 -1.72
CA TYR A 809 -24.01 -23.24 -2.15
C TYR A 809 -22.95 -22.56 -3.01
N PRO A 810 -22.86 -22.91 -4.30
CA PRO A 810 -21.91 -22.28 -5.21
C PRO A 810 -22.34 -20.86 -5.57
N HIS A 811 -21.38 -20.01 -5.93
CA HIS A 811 -21.65 -18.66 -6.41
C HIS A 811 -22.62 -18.66 -7.61
N TYR A 812 -23.49 -17.64 -7.75
CA TYR A 812 -24.55 -17.60 -8.78
C TYR A 812 -24.03 -17.84 -10.22
N ARG A 813 -22.83 -17.33 -10.55
CA ARG A 813 -22.17 -17.58 -11.85
C ARG A 813 -21.84 -19.05 -12.08
N MET A 814 -21.43 -19.77 -11.03
CA MET A 814 -21.18 -21.21 -11.11
C MET A 814 -22.49 -21.99 -11.28
N GLN A 815 -23.58 -21.56 -10.63
CA GLN A 815 -24.88 -22.21 -10.73
C GLN A 815 -25.38 -22.29 -12.18
N GLN A 816 -25.12 -21.27 -13.00
CA GLN A 816 -25.47 -21.25 -14.42
C GLN A 816 -24.82 -22.42 -15.17
N TYR A 817 -23.50 -22.62 -14.99
CA TYR A 817 -22.79 -23.75 -15.60
C TYR A 817 -23.17 -25.10 -14.98
N LEU A 818 -23.46 -25.14 -13.68
CA LEU A 818 -23.91 -26.38 -13.03
C LEU A 818 -25.26 -26.84 -13.58
N ALA A 819 -26.17 -25.92 -13.89
CA ALA A 819 -27.44 -26.26 -14.52
C ALA A 819 -27.27 -26.94 -15.90
N GLU A 820 -26.20 -26.63 -16.63
CA GLU A 820 -25.87 -27.25 -17.92
C GLU A 820 -25.19 -28.62 -17.79
N SER A 821 -24.62 -28.92 -16.63
CA SER A 821 -23.64 -30.02 -16.45
C SER A 821 -24.22 -31.39 -16.10
N ASN A 822 -25.53 -31.49 -15.84
CA ASN A 822 -26.23 -32.74 -15.46
C ASN A 822 -25.52 -33.55 -14.35
N ILE A 823 -24.88 -32.88 -13.39
CA ILE A 823 -24.17 -33.54 -12.30
C ILE A 823 -25.16 -34.33 -11.43
N LYS A 824 -24.82 -35.59 -11.15
CA LYS A 824 -25.52 -36.41 -10.17
C LYS A 824 -24.88 -36.22 -8.79
N LEU A 825 -25.70 -35.76 -7.84
CA LEU A 825 -25.35 -35.64 -6.42
C LEU A 825 -26.06 -36.75 -5.63
N GLN A 826 -25.47 -37.15 -4.50
CA GLN A 826 -26.06 -38.12 -3.59
C GLN A 826 -27.17 -37.47 -2.73
N ASP A 827 -28.07 -38.28 -2.16
CA ASP A 827 -29.25 -37.81 -1.41
C ASP A 827 -28.93 -36.93 -0.20
N ASN A 828 -27.74 -37.09 0.38
CA ASN A 828 -27.24 -36.33 1.53
C ASN A 828 -26.54 -35.02 1.13
N ILE A 829 -26.37 -34.75 -0.17
CA ILE A 829 -25.78 -33.53 -0.72
C ILE A 829 -26.88 -32.71 -1.41
N HIS A 830 -27.14 -31.52 -0.88
CA HIS A 830 -28.16 -30.61 -1.38
C HIS A 830 -27.55 -29.42 -2.11
N LEU A 831 -27.83 -29.26 -3.41
CA LEU A 831 -27.47 -28.07 -4.16
C LEU A 831 -28.47 -26.95 -3.85
N VAL A 832 -28.01 -25.93 -3.13
CA VAL A 832 -28.85 -24.80 -2.74
C VAL A 832 -28.86 -23.75 -3.85
N GLY A 833 -30.06 -23.40 -4.33
CA GLY A 833 -30.25 -22.40 -5.38
C GLY A 833 -30.19 -20.96 -4.87
N LEU A 834 -29.83 -20.01 -5.74
CA LEU A 834 -29.89 -18.59 -5.43
C LEU A 834 -31.31 -18.16 -5.00
N GLY A 835 -31.42 -17.59 -3.80
CA GLY A 835 -32.68 -17.06 -3.28
C GLY A 835 -33.63 -18.10 -2.66
N GLU A 836 -33.22 -19.37 -2.59
CA GLU A 836 -33.97 -20.43 -1.92
C GLU A 836 -33.94 -20.26 -0.39
N VAL A 837 -32.75 -20.03 0.16
CA VAL A 837 -32.52 -19.81 1.60
C VAL A 837 -31.63 -18.57 1.78
N LYS A 838 -31.86 -17.81 2.87
CA LYS A 838 -30.97 -16.69 3.23
C LYS A 838 -29.60 -17.24 3.63
N VAL A 839 -28.53 -16.63 3.12
CA VAL A 839 -27.15 -17.05 3.42
C VAL A 839 -26.89 -17.09 4.92
N GLN A 840 -27.36 -16.09 5.67
CA GLN A 840 -27.17 -16.05 7.12
C GLN A 840 -27.87 -17.20 7.85
N ASP A 841 -28.99 -17.70 7.32
CA ASP A 841 -29.67 -18.85 7.90
C ASP A 841 -28.90 -20.16 7.65
N LEU A 842 -28.31 -20.34 6.47
CA LEU A 842 -27.41 -21.45 6.16
C LEU A 842 -26.19 -21.46 7.08
N LEU A 843 -25.59 -20.29 7.31
CA LEU A 843 -24.44 -20.15 8.21
C LEU A 843 -24.80 -20.52 9.66
N LYS A 844 -25.97 -20.08 10.14
CA LYS A 844 -26.41 -20.36 11.50
C LYS A 844 -26.78 -21.83 11.71
N SER A 845 -27.40 -22.50 10.73
CA SER A 845 -27.80 -23.90 10.87
C SER A 845 -26.63 -24.89 10.70
N SER A 846 -25.57 -24.53 9.98
CA SER A 846 -24.44 -25.45 9.72
C SER A 846 -23.46 -25.54 10.89
N ASN A 847 -22.84 -26.71 11.09
CA ASN A 847 -21.81 -26.93 12.12
C ASN A 847 -20.38 -26.67 11.61
N LEU A 848 -20.11 -26.99 10.35
CA LEU A 848 -18.80 -26.89 9.72
C LEU A 848 -18.96 -26.18 8.37
N MET A 849 -18.05 -25.26 8.07
CA MET A 849 -18.00 -24.63 6.75
C MET A 849 -16.74 -25.05 6.00
N ILE A 850 -16.92 -25.47 4.76
CA ILE A 850 -15.86 -25.69 3.78
C ILE A 850 -15.94 -24.56 2.77
N THR A 851 -14.85 -23.80 2.62
CA THR A 851 -14.74 -22.72 1.64
C THR A 851 -13.31 -22.65 1.14
N ASP A 852 -13.00 -21.68 0.29
CA ASP A 852 -11.64 -21.42 -0.18
C ASP A 852 -11.17 -20.03 0.31
N TYR A 853 -11.61 -18.96 -0.33
CA TYR A 853 -11.11 -17.61 -0.10
C TYR A 853 -12.20 -16.64 0.36
N SER A 854 -13.39 -17.13 0.68
CA SER A 854 -14.58 -16.31 0.95
C SER A 854 -14.55 -15.60 2.30
N SER A 855 -14.75 -14.27 2.31
CA SER A 855 -14.89 -13.48 3.53
C SER A 855 -16.09 -13.88 4.40
N VAL A 856 -17.03 -14.67 3.87
CA VAL A 856 -18.14 -15.26 4.64
C VAL A 856 -17.64 -16.15 5.79
N SER A 857 -16.41 -16.68 5.70
CA SER A 857 -15.77 -17.38 6.83
C SER A 857 -15.66 -16.53 8.09
N PHE A 858 -15.62 -15.21 8.01
CA PHE A 858 -15.57 -14.36 9.19
C PHE A 858 -16.86 -14.39 10.00
N ASP A 859 -18.01 -14.53 9.33
CA ASP A 859 -19.30 -14.74 9.97
C ASP A 859 -19.34 -16.08 10.72
N PHE A 860 -18.73 -17.14 10.16
CA PHE A 860 -18.60 -18.45 10.81
C PHE A 860 -17.67 -18.40 12.02
N ASN A 861 -16.53 -17.72 11.88
CA ASN A 861 -15.60 -17.44 12.97
C ASN A 861 -16.23 -16.59 14.07
N PHE A 862 -17.11 -15.63 13.73
CA PHE A 862 -17.83 -14.85 14.74
C PHE A 862 -18.70 -15.74 15.64
N MET A 863 -19.26 -16.81 15.08
CA MET A 863 -20.07 -17.81 15.80
C MET A 863 -19.25 -18.89 16.52
N LYS A 864 -17.91 -18.81 16.50
CA LYS A 864 -17.00 -19.84 17.05
C LYS A 864 -17.24 -21.24 16.47
N LYS A 865 -17.43 -21.31 15.14
CA LYS A 865 -17.63 -22.55 14.41
C LYS A 865 -16.44 -22.85 13.50
N PRO A 866 -16.05 -24.12 13.33
CA PRO A 866 -14.89 -24.51 12.54
C PRO A 866 -15.04 -24.20 11.05
N VAL A 867 -13.91 -23.84 10.43
CA VAL A 867 -13.79 -23.57 8.99
C VAL A 867 -12.64 -24.40 8.42
N LEU A 868 -12.92 -25.09 7.32
CA LEU A 868 -11.93 -25.74 6.47
C LEU A 868 -11.75 -24.96 5.17
N PHE A 869 -10.50 -24.64 4.85
CA PHE A 869 -10.11 -23.87 3.68
C PHE A 869 -9.46 -24.77 2.62
N TYR A 870 -10.12 -24.96 1.48
CA TYR A 870 -9.62 -25.79 0.39
C TYR A 870 -8.84 -24.96 -0.65
N HIS A 871 -7.52 -24.83 -0.46
CA HIS A 871 -6.64 -23.86 -1.15
C HIS A 871 -5.83 -24.46 -2.31
N PHE A 872 -6.48 -25.16 -3.24
CA PHE A 872 -5.78 -25.81 -4.35
C PHE A 872 -5.16 -24.82 -5.37
N ASP A 873 -5.69 -23.59 -5.50
CA ASP A 873 -5.27 -22.59 -6.52
C ASP A 873 -4.82 -21.23 -5.92
N PHE A 874 -4.27 -21.25 -4.70
CA PHE A 874 -3.98 -20.05 -3.91
C PHE A 874 -3.14 -18.99 -4.66
N LYS A 875 -2.05 -19.43 -5.28
CA LYS A 875 -1.11 -18.56 -6.02
C LYS A 875 -1.81 -17.83 -7.17
N ARG A 876 -2.63 -18.55 -7.95
CA ARG A 876 -3.36 -18.00 -9.10
C ARG A 876 -4.41 -17.00 -8.64
N PHE A 877 -5.15 -17.34 -7.59
CA PHE A 877 -6.22 -16.50 -7.05
C PHE A 877 -5.72 -15.17 -6.50
N PHE A 878 -4.60 -15.18 -5.77
CA PHE A 878 -3.97 -13.99 -5.20
C PHE A 878 -2.80 -13.46 -6.04
N SER A 879 -2.78 -13.73 -7.35
CA SER A 879 -1.75 -13.22 -8.27
C SER A 879 -1.65 -11.68 -8.28
N LYS A 880 -2.75 -10.98 -7.97
CA LYS A 880 -2.82 -9.51 -7.81
C LYS A 880 -2.45 -9.03 -6.39
N GLY A 881 -2.01 -9.93 -5.51
CA GLY A 881 -1.72 -9.67 -4.11
C GLY A 881 -2.91 -9.99 -3.18
N ILE A 882 -2.57 -10.18 -1.91
CA ILE A 882 -3.48 -10.32 -0.78
C ILE A 882 -3.30 -9.09 0.12
N LEU A 883 -4.38 -8.53 0.67
CA LEU A 883 -4.32 -7.28 1.45
C LEU A 883 -3.60 -7.48 2.80
N ARG A 884 -3.80 -8.63 3.44
CA ARG A 884 -3.21 -9.02 4.73
C ARG A 884 -2.63 -10.42 4.64
N SER A 885 -1.75 -10.79 5.57
CA SER A 885 -1.10 -12.10 5.51
C SER A 885 -2.12 -13.24 5.62
N PRO A 886 -1.87 -14.41 5.00
CA PRO A 886 -2.77 -15.55 5.10
C PRO A 886 -2.99 -15.98 6.56
N ASN A 887 -1.92 -16.02 7.35
CA ASN A 887 -1.96 -16.40 8.77
C ASN A 887 -2.84 -15.46 9.60
N GLU A 888 -2.99 -14.20 9.20
CA GLU A 888 -3.86 -13.24 9.87
C GLU A 888 -5.33 -13.31 9.43
N THR A 889 -5.61 -13.84 8.23
CA THR A 889 -6.92 -13.71 7.58
C THR A 889 -7.65 -15.01 7.35
N PHE A 890 -7.01 -16.16 7.49
CA PHE A 890 -7.64 -17.47 7.38
C PHE A 890 -7.67 -18.15 8.74
N LEU A 891 -8.68 -17.83 9.54
CA LEU A 891 -8.98 -18.51 10.80
C LEU A 891 -9.72 -19.81 10.50
N GLY A 892 -8.97 -20.91 10.48
CA GLY A 892 -9.41 -22.24 10.04
C GLY A 892 -8.23 -23.09 9.58
N GLU A 893 -8.46 -24.38 9.37
CA GLU A 893 -7.41 -25.26 8.82
C GLU A 893 -7.37 -25.15 7.29
N ILE A 894 -6.17 -24.94 6.75
CA ILE A 894 -5.92 -24.85 5.31
C ILE A 894 -5.46 -26.21 4.80
N VAL A 895 -6.15 -26.73 3.79
CA VAL A 895 -5.87 -28.00 3.14
C VAL A 895 -5.77 -27.80 1.63
N ASN A 896 -4.83 -28.51 1.00
CA ASN A 896 -4.57 -28.38 -0.44
C ASN A 896 -4.94 -29.64 -1.23
N SER A 897 -5.19 -30.77 -0.57
CA SER A 897 -5.59 -32.04 -1.19
C SER A 897 -6.96 -32.50 -0.71
N GLU A 898 -7.64 -33.24 -1.57
CA GLU A 898 -8.97 -33.80 -1.29
C GLU A 898 -8.91 -34.83 -0.15
N ASP A 899 -7.91 -35.72 -0.15
CA ASP A 899 -7.76 -36.75 0.89
C ASP A 899 -7.61 -36.14 2.28
N ILE A 900 -6.79 -35.09 2.42
CA ILE A 900 -6.61 -34.40 3.71
C ILE A 900 -7.91 -33.67 4.08
N LEU A 901 -8.62 -33.07 3.12
CA LEU A 901 -9.90 -32.42 3.39
C LEU A 901 -10.92 -33.42 3.96
N ILE A 902 -11.04 -34.62 3.37
CA ILE A 902 -11.95 -35.68 3.84
C ILE A 902 -11.55 -36.17 5.24
N GLN A 903 -10.26 -36.40 5.47
CA GLN A 903 -9.75 -36.75 6.80
C GLN A 903 -10.13 -35.69 7.84
N LYS A 904 -9.95 -34.40 7.52
CA LYS A 904 -10.29 -33.30 8.40
C LYS A 904 -11.78 -33.16 8.66
N ILE A 905 -12.61 -33.44 7.67
CA ILE A 905 -14.07 -33.52 7.85
C ILE A 905 -14.39 -34.60 8.90
N GLU A 906 -13.81 -35.80 8.79
CA GLU A 906 -14.01 -36.86 9.78
C GLU A 906 -13.54 -36.45 11.19
N GLU A 907 -12.36 -35.84 11.32
CA GLU A 907 -11.83 -35.34 12.60
C GLU A 907 -12.82 -34.36 13.28
N TYR A 908 -13.36 -33.39 12.52
CA TYR A 908 -14.36 -32.46 13.04
C TYR A 908 -15.68 -33.14 13.42
N ILE A 909 -16.14 -34.13 12.65
CA ILE A 909 -17.33 -34.90 12.98
C ILE A 909 -17.15 -35.62 14.32
N LEU A 910 -16.03 -36.31 14.49
CA LEU A 910 -15.72 -37.09 15.69
C LEU A 910 -15.56 -36.22 16.93
N ASN A 911 -15.06 -34.99 16.79
CA ASN A 911 -14.94 -34.02 17.87
C ASN A 911 -16.23 -33.19 18.09
N GLY A 912 -17.35 -33.56 17.47
CA GLY A 912 -18.63 -32.86 17.62
C GLY A 912 -18.60 -31.41 17.10
N PHE A 913 -17.82 -31.16 16.05
CA PHE A 913 -17.64 -29.86 15.39
C PHE A 913 -17.12 -28.74 16.30
N LYS A 914 -16.37 -29.10 17.34
CA LYS A 914 -15.65 -28.10 18.14
C LYS A 914 -14.52 -27.48 17.34
N GLU A 915 -14.42 -26.16 17.38
CA GLU A 915 -13.34 -25.41 16.78
C GLU A 915 -12.01 -25.66 17.53
N ASN A 916 -10.89 -25.53 16.82
CA ASN A 916 -9.56 -25.67 17.39
C ASN A 916 -9.24 -24.50 18.34
N GLU A 917 -8.72 -24.78 19.54
CA GLU A 917 -8.39 -23.78 20.58
C GLU A 917 -7.41 -22.70 20.08
N ASN A 918 -6.47 -23.05 19.19
CA ASN A 918 -5.52 -22.09 18.62
C ASN A 918 -6.21 -20.97 17.81
N ILE A 919 -7.38 -21.26 17.22
CA ILE A 919 -8.15 -20.28 16.45
C ILE A 919 -8.80 -19.25 17.38
N ASP A 920 -9.25 -19.66 18.57
CA ASP A 920 -9.88 -18.74 19.52
C ASP A 920 -8.90 -17.66 19.98
N ASN A 921 -7.63 -18.02 20.19
CA ASN A 921 -6.57 -17.07 20.54
C ASN A 921 -6.26 -16.05 19.43
N GLN A 922 -6.50 -16.39 18.16
CA GLN A 922 -6.20 -15.54 17.00
C GLN A 922 -7.39 -14.69 16.56
N ARG A 923 -8.58 -14.92 17.11
CA ARG A 923 -9.83 -14.29 16.64
C ARG A 923 -9.81 -12.76 16.68
N HIS A 924 -9.13 -12.17 17.66
CA HIS A 924 -8.95 -10.72 17.81
C HIS A 924 -8.25 -10.07 16.60
N GLN A 925 -7.50 -10.85 15.80
CA GLN A 925 -6.88 -10.35 14.57
C GLN A 925 -7.91 -9.97 13.50
N ILE A 926 -9.12 -10.48 13.60
CA ILE A 926 -10.20 -10.30 12.60
C ILE A 926 -11.45 -9.67 13.23
N LEU A 927 -11.71 -9.95 14.50
CA LEU A 927 -12.90 -9.49 15.22
C LEU A 927 -12.52 -8.95 16.59
N GLU A 928 -12.61 -7.63 16.78
CA GLU A 928 -12.38 -6.97 18.06
C GLU A 928 -13.52 -7.22 19.05
N TYR A 929 -14.76 -7.18 18.57
CA TYR A 929 -15.96 -7.34 19.38
C TYR A 929 -16.76 -8.54 18.92
N ILE A 930 -17.12 -9.40 19.86
CA ILE A 930 -17.95 -10.60 19.65
C ILE A 930 -19.15 -10.53 20.59
N ASP A 931 -19.95 -9.50 20.40
CA ASP A 931 -21.16 -9.23 21.19
C ASP A 931 -22.35 -8.90 20.27
N LYS A 932 -23.42 -8.32 20.84
CA LYS A 932 -24.65 -7.93 20.12
C LYS A 932 -24.81 -6.42 19.95
N ASN A 933 -23.72 -5.66 20.13
CA ASN A 933 -23.78 -4.19 20.23
C ASN A 933 -23.09 -3.49 19.05
N ASN A 934 -22.88 -4.18 17.92
CA ASN A 934 -22.19 -3.62 16.77
C ASN A 934 -22.99 -2.45 16.16
N SER A 935 -24.31 -2.62 16.00
CA SER A 935 -25.21 -1.57 15.50
C SER A 935 -25.23 -0.34 16.42
N GLN A 936 -25.22 -0.56 17.74
CA GLN A 936 -25.17 0.52 18.72
C GLN A 936 -23.86 1.33 18.61
N ARG A 937 -22.71 0.65 18.48
CA ARG A 937 -21.40 1.31 18.29
C ARG A 937 -21.35 2.11 16.99
N ILE A 938 -21.87 1.56 15.89
CA ILE A 938 -21.98 2.28 14.60
C ILE A 938 -22.81 3.56 14.80
N TYR A 939 -24.00 3.44 15.40
CA TYR A 939 -24.87 4.58 15.66
C TYR A 939 -24.16 5.70 16.45
N GLN A 940 -23.45 5.33 17.53
CA GLN A 940 -22.72 6.30 18.36
C GLN A 940 -21.65 7.06 17.57
N GLU A 941 -20.87 6.37 16.72
CA GLU A 941 -19.87 7.00 15.87
C GLU A 941 -20.49 7.91 14.81
N VAL A 942 -21.62 7.52 14.21
CA VAL A 942 -22.34 8.36 13.24
C VAL A 942 -22.89 9.62 13.90
N ILE A 943 -23.53 9.51 15.07
CA ILE A 943 -24.03 10.68 15.81
C ILE A 943 -22.90 11.63 16.21
N LYS A 944 -21.76 11.07 16.63
CA LYS A 944 -20.58 11.88 16.94
C LYS A 944 -20.12 12.67 15.72
N ALA A 945 -20.03 12.03 14.55
CA ALA A 945 -19.65 12.69 13.31
C ALA A 945 -20.67 13.75 12.87
N VAL A 946 -21.98 13.50 13.02
CA VAL A 946 -23.03 14.50 12.74
C VAL A 946 -22.84 15.75 13.61
N LYS A 947 -22.59 15.58 14.91
CA LYS A 947 -22.35 16.71 15.85
C LYS A 947 -21.07 17.48 15.52
N GLU A 948 -20.01 16.80 15.09
CA GLU A 948 -18.76 17.44 14.69
C GLU A 948 -18.94 18.26 13.40
N GLN A 949 -19.71 17.74 12.44
CA GLN A 949 -20.01 18.42 11.19
C GLN A 949 -20.86 19.69 11.41
N GLN A 950 -21.83 19.63 12.32
CA GLN A 950 -22.65 20.79 12.71
C GLN A 950 -21.85 21.90 13.41
N LYS A 951 -20.67 21.61 13.99
CA LYS A 951 -19.80 22.63 14.59
C LYS A 951 -18.88 23.33 13.58
N LEU A 952 -18.69 22.72 12.41
CA LEU A 952 -17.80 23.22 11.35
C LEU A 952 -18.53 24.12 10.34
N ILE A 953 -19.86 24.01 10.29
CA ILE A 953 -20.80 24.87 9.57
C ILE A 953 -21.19 26.02 10.51
#